data_AF-A0AAV7G1V0-F1
#
_entry.id   AF-A0AAV7G1V0-F1
#
_cell.length_a   1.000
_cell.length_b   1.000
_cell.length_c   1.000
_cell.angle_alpha   90.00
_cell.angle_beta   90.00
_cell.angle_gamma   90.00
#
_symmetry.space_group_name_H-M   'P 1'
#
loop_
_entity.id
_entity.type
_entity.pdbx_description
1 polymer ?
#
loop_
_entity_poly.entity_id
_entity_poly.type
_entity_poly.pdbx_seq_one_letter_code
_entity_poly.pdbx_strand_id
1 'polypeptide(L)'
;MRPLRRSIIRGLKRMAQISPYGERNRGIEFRASYYKLDASQKFQRNLRQKALYNQSLVETTPHATLLPFPVLLLLFPLLLLLPLYQLFREHPPRLGHLPTPRRLPIIGHLHLLSSLPHQSFHRLSQRLGPIFSLNLGSIPCIIACSASAAREFLKKHDSSFPNRPFTKAVSILTYGSSNFSFAPYGSFWRFTKRLYMLELFSSRTLEQFRPIRREELRQLLEEFHGKAREGEIVDIGTEMTRMTNNVTSRMAVSRRCSGTNAEAVEATRLVMETTELLGKFNVADYLWFCRNLDLQGFDKRLQDLHRRFDGLMERIMVEKEEERRKRRLADKKDGENFKMVKDLLDILMDISEDEGAEVKLTRNNVKAFIRDIFTGGTDNTSLTVQWAMAELINNPTYMEKARVELDTVIGNHRLVDESDIPNLPYLKAIVMETLRLHPPTPLIPRESDKDCTIYGFNIPAKTRLFINVWAIGREAKHWPNPLKFMPERFLLDHDQDNIDIRGQHFHLIPFGSGRRGCPGITAALQVVYCALASLIQCFEWKVAGGGKRVDMTESPGLTLRRATPLLCIPVARHTSFLVETTPHATLLPFPVLLLLSPVLLLLLLPLYQLFRHHPRRLGHLPTPRRLPIIGHLHLLTSLPHQSFYRLSQRLGPIFSLSLGSIPCIIACFASGAREFLKTHDSSFPNRPFTKAVSILTYSSSNFSFAPYGSFWCFTKRLYMFELFSSRTLEQFRPIRREELRQMLEEFHGKAREVEIVDIGAEMTRMTNNVTSRMAVSR
;
A
#
# COMPACT_ATOMS: atom_id res chain seq x y z
N MET A 1 42.44 22.81 23.82
CA MET A 1 42.44 22.98 22.34
C MET A 1 43.85 23.25 21.78
N ARG A 2 44.73 22.23 21.65
CA ARG A 2 46.03 22.35 20.92
C ARG A 2 46.35 21.18 19.96
N PRO A 3 45.90 19.92 20.16
CA PRO A 3 46.16 18.83 19.20
C PRO A 3 45.42 19.02 17.86
N LEU A 4 44.13 19.38 17.89
CA LEU A 4 43.27 19.45 16.70
C LEU A 4 43.80 20.40 15.60
N ARG A 5 44.35 21.56 16.01
CA ARG A 5 44.88 22.59 15.09
C ARG A 5 46.12 22.11 14.31
N ARG A 6 46.90 21.16 14.85
CA ARG A 6 48.10 20.59 14.21
C ARG A 6 47.78 19.43 13.24
N SER A 7 46.55 18.92 13.22
CA SER A 7 46.14 17.90 12.24
C SER A 7 45.58 18.54 10.97
N ILE A 8 44.69 19.53 11.11
CA ILE A 8 44.05 20.25 9.99
C ILE A 8 45.11 20.93 9.08
N ILE A 9 46.14 21.55 9.66
CA ILE A 9 47.24 22.19 8.91
C ILE A 9 48.10 21.17 8.14
N ARG A 10 48.17 19.90 8.59
CA ARG A 10 48.88 18.82 7.89
C ARG A 10 48.03 18.18 6.78
N GLY A 11 46.71 18.15 6.92
CA GLY A 11 45.79 17.74 5.85
C GLY A 11 45.80 18.70 4.66
N LEU A 12 45.65 20.00 4.92
CA LEU A 12 45.62 21.03 3.87
C LEU A 12 46.91 21.13 3.05
N LYS A 13 48.08 20.79 3.64
CA LYS A 13 49.36 20.72 2.92
C LYS A 13 49.51 19.48 2.02
N ARG A 14 48.64 18.47 2.12
CA ARG A 14 48.68 17.26 1.28
C ARG A 14 47.74 17.30 0.06
N MET A 15 46.86 18.29 -0.06
CA MET A 15 45.97 18.46 -1.23
C MET A 15 46.52 19.39 -2.32
N ALA A 16 47.69 20.00 -2.11
CA ALA A 16 48.28 20.97 -3.05
C ALA A 16 49.40 20.41 -3.94
N GLN A 17 49.57 19.08 -4.00
CA GLN A 17 50.55 18.41 -4.85
C GLN A 17 49.92 17.16 -5.49
N ILE A 18 49.77 17.21 -6.83
CA ILE A 18 49.17 16.29 -7.84
C ILE A 18 48.16 17.15 -8.62
N SER A 19 48.27 17.46 -9.91
CA SER A 19 49.25 17.28 -11.00
C SER A 19 48.74 18.18 -12.18
N PRO A 20 49.25 18.19 -13.44
CA PRO A 20 49.43 19.45 -14.18
C PRO A 20 48.59 19.58 -15.48
N TYR A 21 48.98 20.53 -16.35
CA TYR A 21 48.61 20.79 -17.77
C TYR A 21 47.48 21.78 -18.12
N GLY A 22 47.70 22.53 -19.22
CA GLY A 22 46.70 23.34 -19.97
C GLY A 22 46.83 24.87 -19.83
N GLU A 23 47.95 25.52 -20.15
CA GLU A 23 48.29 26.13 -21.46
C GLU A 23 47.39 27.29 -22.01
N ARG A 24 48.05 28.44 -22.29
CA ARG A 24 47.77 29.50 -23.31
C ARG A 24 46.41 30.26 -23.24
N ASN A 25 46.32 31.59 -23.38
CA ASN A 25 47.18 32.63 -24.00
C ASN A 25 47.17 33.91 -23.13
N ARG A 26 48.34 34.49 -22.78
CA ARG A 26 49.02 35.63 -23.44
C ARG A 26 48.17 36.90 -23.64
N GLY A 27 48.55 37.97 -22.93
CA GLY A 27 47.92 39.30 -23.01
C GLY A 27 48.68 40.41 -22.28
N ILE A 28 49.95 40.63 -22.66
CA ILE A 28 50.75 41.85 -22.40
C ILE A 28 51.21 42.08 -20.94
N GLU A 29 52.48 41.75 -20.67
CA GLU A 29 53.26 42.43 -19.63
C GLU A 29 53.66 43.83 -20.12
N PHE A 30 53.43 44.87 -19.32
CA PHE A 30 54.32 46.04 -19.25
C PHE A 30 54.12 46.75 -17.90
N ARG A 31 55.22 47.28 -17.33
CA ARG A 31 55.33 47.93 -15.99
C ARG A 31 55.36 47.01 -14.76
N ALA A 32 56.44 46.23 -14.65
CA ALA A 32 56.99 45.81 -13.36
C ALA A 32 58.27 46.63 -13.04
N SER A 33 58.34 47.28 -11.88
CA SER A 33 59.57 47.62 -11.10
C SER A 33 59.31 48.70 -10.05
N TYR A 34 58.85 49.88 -10.48
CA TYR A 34 58.70 51.04 -9.61
C TYR A 34 57.65 50.82 -8.51
N TYR A 35 57.97 51.28 -7.30
CA TYR A 35 57.20 51.13 -6.04
C TYR A 35 57.31 49.80 -5.26
N LYS A 36 58.38 49.02 -5.45
CA LYS A 36 58.79 47.97 -4.49
C LYS A 36 59.41 48.51 -3.18
N LEU A 37 59.16 49.78 -2.82
CA LEU A 37 59.79 50.51 -1.71
C LEU A 37 58.84 51.18 -0.69
N ASP A 38 57.53 51.29 -0.94
CA ASP A 38 56.58 52.00 -0.02
C ASP A 38 55.89 51.08 1.02
N ALA A 39 55.91 49.76 0.85
CA ALA A 39 55.16 48.84 1.72
C ALA A 39 55.82 48.59 3.10
N SER A 40 57.14 48.77 3.24
CA SER A 40 57.87 48.45 4.48
C SER A 40 57.81 49.59 5.51
N GLN A 41 57.93 50.85 5.08
CA GLN A 41 57.92 52.01 5.98
C GLN A 41 56.53 52.33 6.56
N LYS A 42 55.44 52.02 5.82
CA LYS A 42 54.05 52.18 6.29
C LYS A 42 53.69 51.27 7.47
N PHE A 43 54.36 50.11 7.60
CA PHE A 43 54.11 49.16 8.67
C PHE A 43 54.75 49.60 10.01
N GLN A 44 55.96 50.17 9.98
CA GLN A 44 56.63 50.63 11.21
C GLN A 44 56.09 51.96 11.76
N ARG A 45 55.62 52.90 10.92
CA ARG A 45 55.01 54.16 11.42
C ARG A 45 53.72 53.91 12.21
N ASN A 46 52.85 53.01 11.75
CA ASN A 46 51.60 52.67 12.44
C ASN A 46 51.81 52.03 13.83
N LEU A 47 52.93 51.31 14.04
CA LEU A 47 53.26 50.71 15.34
C LEU A 47 53.76 51.75 16.36
N ARG A 48 54.51 52.78 15.93
CA ARG A 48 54.94 53.87 16.83
C ARG A 48 53.81 54.83 17.18
N GLN A 49 52.89 55.11 16.24
CA GLN A 49 51.79 56.05 16.48
C GLN A 49 50.75 55.50 17.47
N LYS A 50 50.55 54.18 17.53
CA LYS A 50 49.75 53.51 18.57
C LYS A 50 50.42 53.40 19.94
N ALA A 51 51.75 53.50 20.02
CA ALA A 51 52.46 53.49 21.30
C ALA A 51 52.36 54.85 22.02
N LEU A 52 52.44 55.95 21.27
CA LEU A 52 52.43 57.31 21.83
C LEU A 52 51.03 57.81 22.25
N TYR A 53 49.96 57.33 21.61
CA TYR A 53 48.58 57.70 22.01
C TYR A 53 48.19 57.15 23.40
N ASN A 54 48.83 56.07 23.85
CA ASN A 54 48.53 55.44 25.14
C ASN A 54 49.26 56.06 26.34
N GLN A 55 50.10 57.09 26.14
CA GLN A 55 50.97 57.63 27.19
C GLN A 55 50.62 59.06 27.64
N SER A 56 49.58 59.67 27.06
CA SER A 56 49.14 61.06 27.34
C SER A 56 47.67 61.19 27.79
N LEU A 57 47.10 60.13 28.38
CA LEU A 57 45.74 60.11 28.94
C LEU A 57 45.72 59.64 30.41
N VAL A 58 46.85 59.83 31.10
CA VAL A 58 46.93 59.81 32.56
C VAL A 58 46.80 61.27 33.02
N GLU A 59 46.07 61.51 34.12
CA GLU A 59 45.68 62.83 34.66
C GLU A 59 44.58 63.54 33.85
N THR A 60 43.28 63.35 34.13
CA THR A 60 42.60 63.98 35.28
C THR A 60 41.12 63.53 35.41
N THR A 61 40.63 63.39 36.67
CA THR A 61 39.22 63.18 37.09
C THR A 61 38.51 61.85 36.73
N PRO A 62 37.46 61.46 37.47
CA PRO A 62 37.36 61.35 38.94
C PRO A 62 37.22 59.87 39.38
N HIS A 63 37.08 59.60 40.68
CA HIS A 63 36.94 58.26 41.24
C HIS A 63 35.64 57.54 40.82
N ALA A 64 35.62 56.92 39.64
CA ALA A 64 34.67 55.86 39.32
C ALA A 64 35.10 54.56 40.03
N THR A 65 34.39 54.20 41.10
CA THR A 65 34.62 52.96 41.85
C THR A 65 34.42 51.74 40.96
N LEU A 66 35.52 51.18 40.44
CA LEU A 66 35.53 49.88 39.77
C LEU A 66 35.04 48.81 40.75
N LEU A 67 33.87 48.23 40.47
CA LEU A 67 33.35 47.08 41.21
C LEU A 67 34.42 45.99 41.28
N PRO A 68 34.82 45.53 42.49
CA PRO A 68 35.96 44.63 42.62
C PRO A 68 35.66 43.32 41.89
N PHE A 69 36.68 42.76 41.24
CA PHE A 69 36.59 41.54 40.41
C PHE A 69 35.73 40.38 40.99
N PRO A 70 35.77 40.04 42.31
CA PRO A 70 34.85 39.06 42.89
C PRO A 70 33.36 39.40 42.76
N VAL A 71 32.98 40.69 42.79
CA VAL A 71 31.59 41.13 42.58
C VAL A 71 31.19 40.95 41.12
N LEU A 72 32.08 41.18 40.16
CA LEU A 72 31.82 40.85 38.75
C LEU A 72 31.62 39.33 38.55
N LEU A 73 32.37 38.52 39.30
CA LEU A 73 32.29 37.05 39.31
C LEU A 73 31.03 36.51 39.99
N LEU A 74 30.46 37.24 40.95
CA LEU A 74 29.13 36.98 41.56
C LEU A 74 27.97 37.54 40.72
N LEU A 75 28.18 38.65 40.01
CA LEU A 75 27.20 39.21 39.09
C LEU A 75 27.09 38.40 37.80
N PHE A 76 28.14 37.72 37.34
CA PHE A 76 28.09 36.88 36.14
C PHE A 76 27.04 35.75 36.21
N PRO A 77 26.96 34.92 37.26
CA PRO A 77 25.85 33.98 37.40
C PRO A 77 24.51 34.69 37.58
N LEU A 78 24.44 35.87 38.22
CA LEU A 78 23.19 36.64 38.32
C LEU A 78 22.70 37.17 36.95
N LEU A 79 23.63 37.59 36.09
CA LEU A 79 23.42 38.05 34.71
C LEU A 79 23.19 36.91 33.71
N LEU A 80 23.54 35.67 34.06
CA LEU A 80 23.08 34.45 33.38
C LEU A 80 21.70 34.01 33.90
N LEU A 81 21.46 34.16 35.20
CA LEU A 81 20.19 33.85 35.87
C LEU A 81 19.07 34.83 35.47
N LEU A 82 19.37 36.08 35.12
CA LEU A 82 18.40 37.08 34.63
C LEU A 82 17.75 36.70 33.28
N PRO A 83 18.49 36.38 32.21
CA PRO A 83 17.90 35.85 30.97
C PRO A 83 17.35 34.44 31.15
N LEU A 84 17.90 33.59 32.03
CA LEU A 84 17.25 32.32 32.43
C LEU A 84 15.90 32.56 33.12
N TYR A 85 15.81 33.55 34.01
CA TYR A 85 14.59 33.96 34.69
C TYR A 85 13.58 34.57 33.73
N GLN A 86 14.02 35.36 32.73
CA GLN A 86 13.16 35.82 31.64
C GLN A 86 12.70 34.66 30.74
N LEU A 87 13.56 33.67 30.43
CA LEU A 87 13.18 32.40 29.79
C LEU A 87 12.14 31.61 30.62
N PHE A 88 12.22 31.68 31.95
CA PHE A 88 11.23 31.07 32.86
C PHE A 88 9.95 31.90 32.98
N ARG A 89 10.01 33.19 32.62
CA ARG A 89 8.89 34.15 32.63
C ARG A 89 8.15 34.21 31.29
N GLU A 90 8.77 33.79 30.18
CA GLU A 90 8.07 33.45 28.94
C GLU A 90 7.18 32.23 29.16
N HIS A 91 5.95 32.52 29.60
CA HIS A 91 4.87 31.57 29.56
C HIS A 91 4.44 31.41 28.08
N PRO A 92 4.72 30.28 27.40
CA PRO A 92 3.98 29.94 26.18
C PRO A 92 2.47 30.01 26.48
N PRO A 93 1.65 30.36 25.47
CA PRO A 93 0.24 30.66 25.67
C PRO A 93 -0.43 29.54 26.48
N ARG A 94 -1.02 29.92 27.63
CA ARG A 94 -1.75 28.99 28.49
C ARG A 94 -2.97 28.51 27.70
N LEU A 95 -2.95 27.28 27.20
CA LEU A 95 -4.17 26.63 26.71
C LEU A 95 -5.17 26.60 27.88
N GLY A 96 -6.27 27.32 27.74
CA GLY A 96 -7.19 27.58 28.85
C GLY A 96 -7.81 26.30 29.37
N HIS A 97 -7.85 26.14 30.70
CA HIS A 97 -8.64 25.16 31.47
C HIS A 97 -8.50 23.66 31.14
N LEU A 98 -7.69 23.26 30.16
CA LEU A 98 -7.31 21.86 29.94
C LEU A 98 -6.49 21.33 31.14
N PRO A 99 -6.74 20.09 31.62
CA PRO A 99 -5.87 19.44 32.60
C PRO A 99 -4.42 19.40 32.13
N THR A 100 -3.47 19.75 33.01
CA THR A 100 -2.04 19.70 32.72
C THR A 100 -1.27 19.30 33.99
N PRO A 101 -0.25 18.42 33.90
CA PRO A 101 0.56 18.04 35.04
C PRO A 101 1.56 19.17 35.40
N ARG A 102 2.36 18.96 36.45
CA ARG A 102 3.40 19.94 36.81
C ARG A 102 4.47 20.02 35.70
N ARG A 103 4.65 21.23 35.16
CA ARG A 103 5.63 21.53 34.12
C ARG A 103 6.99 21.85 34.73
N LEU A 104 8.07 21.25 34.21
CA LEU A 104 9.42 21.68 34.54
C LEU A 104 9.90 22.82 33.61
N PRO A 105 10.74 23.74 34.10
CA PRO A 105 11.34 24.79 33.28
C PRO A 105 12.13 24.22 32.10
N ILE A 106 12.15 24.93 30.97
CA ILE A 106 12.81 24.57 29.69
C ILE A 106 12.29 23.27 29.03
N ILE A 107 12.41 22.12 29.69
CA ILE A 107 12.06 20.80 29.15
C ILE A 107 10.55 20.52 29.13
N GLY A 108 9.76 21.30 29.85
CA GLY A 108 8.31 21.12 29.95
C GLY A 108 7.97 19.78 30.61
N HIS A 109 7.25 18.93 29.87
CA HIS A 109 6.77 17.63 30.33
C HIS A 109 7.56 16.44 29.75
N LEU A 110 8.69 16.68 29.08
CA LEU A 110 9.53 15.60 28.52
C LEU A 110 9.96 14.57 29.58
N HIS A 111 10.13 15.01 30.83
CA HIS A 111 10.45 14.17 31.99
C HIS A 111 9.35 13.14 32.36
N LEU A 112 8.13 13.29 31.84
CA LEU A 112 7.02 12.35 32.05
C LEU A 112 6.93 11.26 30.97
N LEU A 113 7.78 11.31 29.95
CA LEU A 113 7.73 10.40 28.81
C LEU A 113 8.83 9.34 28.89
N SER A 114 8.44 8.08 28.77
CA SER A 114 9.36 6.98 28.47
C SER A 114 9.67 6.91 26.96
N SER A 115 10.55 5.99 26.58
CA SER A 115 10.88 5.66 25.18
C SER A 115 9.65 5.32 24.31
N LEU A 116 8.54 4.90 24.93
CA LEU A 116 7.22 4.70 24.32
C LEU A 116 6.26 5.85 24.71
N PRO A 117 6.03 6.86 23.84
CA PRO A 117 5.20 8.01 24.17
C PRO A 117 3.71 7.66 24.28
N HIS A 118 3.19 6.74 23.46
CA HIS A 118 1.77 6.31 23.49
C HIS A 118 1.37 5.68 24.82
N GLN A 119 2.22 4.82 25.38
CA GLN A 119 2.00 4.25 26.72
C GLN A 119 2.10 5.31 27.82
N SER A 120 3.01 6.28 27.68
CA SER A 120 3.15 7.40 28.63
C SER A 120 1.91 8.30 28.63
N PHE A 121 1.43 8.66 27.44
CA PHE A 121 0.19 9.40 27.25
C PHE A 121 -1.03 8.64 27.79
N HIS A 122 -1.10 7.31 27.62
CA HIS A 122 -2.18 6.51 28.22
C HIS A 122 -2.14 6.55 29.75
N ARG A 123 -0.97 6.33 30.37
CA ARG A 123 -0.79 6.42 31.83
C ARG A 123 -1.15 7.80 32.39
N LEU A 124 -0.85 8.87 31.65
CA LEU A 124 -1.28 10.23 32.01
C LEU A 124 -2.80 10.42 31.85
N SER A 125 -3.41 9.88 30.80
CA SER A 125 -4.87 9.96 30.58
C SER A 125 -5.69 9.32 31.70
N GLN A 126 -5.18 8.25 32.32
CA GLN A 126 -5.81 7.60 33.47
C GLN A 126 -5.89 8.50 34.72
N ARG A 127 -5.05 9.55 34.80
CA ARG A 127 -5.01 10.49 35.93
C ARG A 127 -5.60 11.87 35.61
N LEU A 128 -5.43 12.32 34.36
CA LEU A 128 -5.82 13.67 33.91
C LEU A 128 -7.13 13.69 33.11
N GLY A 129 -7.65 12.53 32.69
CA GLY A 129 -8.84 12.41 31.86
C GLY A 129 -8.53 12.23 30.37
N PRO A 130 -9.59 12.19 29.53
CA PRO A 130 -9.48 11.79 28.12
C PRO A 130 -8.80 12.83 27.21
N ILE A 131 -8.72 14.09 27.65
CA ILE A 131 -8.06 15.20 26.93
C ILE A 131 -7.26 16.00 27.94
N PHE A 132 -5.99 16.26 27.64
CA PHE A 132 -5.09 17.03 28.49
C PHE A 132 -4.01 17.74 27.66
N SER A 133 -3.38 18.77 28.22
CA SER A 133 -2.32 19.54 27.55
C SER A 133 -0.94 19.24 28.12
N LEU A 134 0.06 19.15 27.24
CA LEU A 134 1.47 19.01 27.57
C LEU A 134 2.31 19.98 26.73
N ASN A 135 3.16 20.79 27.34
CA ASN A 135 4.31 21.38 26.64
C ASN A 135 5.44 20.35 26.51
N LEU A 136 5.83 20.00 25.29
CA LEU A 136 7.02 19.19 25.00
C LEU A 136 8.18 20.13 24.65
N GLY A 137 9.08 20.37 25.60
CA GLY A 137 10.02 21.48 25.53
C GLY A 137 9.28 22.82 25.45
N SER A 138 9.52 23.59 24.39
CA SER A 138 8.81 24.84 24.10
C SER A 138 7.52 24.67 23.28
N ILE A 139 7.17 23.45 22.85
CA ILE A 139 6.05 23.24 21.92
C ILE A 139 4.76 22.87 22.67
N PRO A 140 3.65 23.63 22.51
CA PRO A 140 2.36 23.27 23.09
C PRO A 140 1.76 22.06 22.36
N CYS A 141 1.31 21.07 23.13
CA CYS A 141 0.66 19.87 22.62
C CYS A 141 -0.66 19.60 23.36
N ILE A 142 -1.61 19.02 22.63
CA ILE A 142 -2.87 18.45 23.15
C ILE A 142 -2.82 16.95 22.92
N ILE A 143 -3.20 16.17 23.92
CA ILE A 143 -3.29 14.71 23.83
C ILE A 143 -4.77 14.31 23.92
N ALA A 144 -5.23 13.49 22.98
CA ALA A 144 -6.59 12.95 22.95
C ALA A 144 -6.54 11.41 23.03
N CYS A 145 -7.10 10.83 24.09
CA CYS A 145 -7.01 9.39 24.39
C CYS A 145 -8.35 8.63 24.39
N SER A 146 -9.49 9.30 24.16
CA SER A 146 -10.81 8.65 24.02
C SER A 146 -11.38 8.75 22.61
N ALA A 147 -12.33 7.87 22.29
CA ALA A 147 -13.07 7.90 21.02
C ALA A 147 -13.87 9.21 20.85
N SER A 148 -14.44 9.75 21.93
CA SER A 148 -15.16 11.04 21.91
C SER A 148 -14.25 12.21 21.58
N ALA A 149 -13.04 12.25 22.17
CA ALA A 149 -12.03 13.25 21.86
C ALA A 149 -11.57 13.17 20.40
N ALA A 150 -11.26 11.97 19.91
CA ALA A 150 -10.86 11.76 18.53
C ALA A 150 -11.95 12.18 17.53
N ARG A 151 -13.23 11.92 17.83
CA ARG A 151 -14.38 12.37 17.03
C ARG A 151 -14.46 13.89 16.95
N GLU A 152 -14.21 14.60 18.05
CA GLU A 152 -14.26 16.06 18.08
C GLU A 152 -13.21 16.66 17.13
N PHE A 153 -11.94 16.24 17.28
CA PHE A 153 -10.84 16.80 16.51
C PHE A 153 -10.80 16.32 15.04
N LEU A 154 -11.16 15.07 14.74
CA LEU A 154 -11.06 14.49 13.38
C LEU A 154 -12.36 14.50 12.56
N LYS A 155 -13.51 14.80 13.18
CA LYS A 155 -14.79 14.94 12.45
C LYS A 155 -15.34 16.35 12.52
N LYS A 156 -15.54 16.91 13.73
CA LYS A 156 -16.12 18.26 13.86
C LYS A 156 -15.12 19.38 13.49
N HIS A 157 -13.86 19.26 13.94
CA HIS A 157 -12.84 20.30 13.78
C HIS A 157 -11.64 19.88 12.91
N ASP A 158 -11.80 18.93 11.99
CA ASP A 158 -10.74 18.46 11.07
C ASP A 158 -10.22 19.58 10.14
N SER A 159 -11.03 20.62 9.92
CA SER A 159 -10.64 21.85 9.23
C SER A 159 -9.68 22.74 10.03
N SER A 160 -9.65 22.64 11.37
CA SER A 160 -8.72 23.36 12.24
C SER A 160 -7.38 22.63 12.39
N PHE A 161 -7.37 21.29 12.28
CA PHE A 161 -6.19 20.44 12.41
C PHE A 161 -5.77 19.71 11.12
N PRO A 162 -5.73 20.37 9.94
CA PRO A 162 -5.54 19.69 8.67
C PRO A 162 -4.06 19.38 8.35
N ASN A 163 -3.11 19.93 9.12
CA ASN A 163 -1.66 19.81 8.88
C ASN A 163 -1.02 18.70 9.74
N ARG A 164 0.22 18.32 9.40
CA ARG A 164 1.09 17.50 10.25
C ARG A 164 2.23 18.37 10.82
N PRO A 165 2.79 18.02 11.99
CA PRO A 165 3.96 18.71 12.53
C PRO A 165 5.16 18.70 11.60
N PHE A 166 5.76 19.87 11.36
CA PHE A 166 6.98 20.01 10.58
C PHE A 166 8.22 19.83 11.49
N THR A 167 8.88 18.68 11.40
CA THR A 167 10.14 18.36 12.12
C THR A 167 11.33 18.36 11.16
N LYS A 168 12.56 18.41 11.69
CA LYS A 168 13.78 18.22 10.87
C LYS A 168 13.77 16.91 10.09
N ALA A 169 13.36 15.82 10.75
CA ALA A 169 13.27 14.51 10.12
C ALA A 169 12.31 14.53 8.92
N VAL A 170 11.13 15.14 9.07
CA VAL A 170 10.20 15.37 7.96
C VAL A 170 10.86 16.23 6.88
N SER A 171 11.39 17.41 7.23
CA SER A 171 11.98 18.35 6.27
C SER A 171 13.07 17.73 5.40
N ILE A 172 14.01 17.00 5.98
CA ILE A 172 15.13 16.40 5.24
C ILE A 172 14.65 15.19 4.42
N LEU A 173 13.92 14.26 5.04
CA LEU A 173 13.57 13.01 4.37
C LEU A 173 12.47 13.17 3.30
N THR A 174 11.62 14.19 3.40
CA THR A 174 10.47 14.40 2.50
C THR A 174 10.68 15.52 1.47
N TYR A 175 11.94 15.90 1.21
CA TYR A 175 12.31 16.98 0.28
C TYR A 175 11.58 18.29 0.61
N GLY A 176 11.52 18.68 1.89
CA GLY A 176 10.84 19.89 2.35
C GLY A 176 9.31 19.77 2.47
N SER A 177 8.77 18.58 2.76
CA SER A 177 7.32 18.27 2.69
C SER A 177 6.73 18.39 1.28
N SER A 178 7.54 18.04 0.28
CA SER A 178 7.16 17.94 -1.13
C SER A 178 6.37 16.65 -1.47
N ASN A 179 6.08 15.82 -0.45
CA ASN A 179 5.35 14.56 -0.55
C ASN A 179 3.87 14.69 -0.15
N PHE A 180 3.07 13.65 -0.37
CA PHE A 180 1.65 13.67 -0.02
C PHE A 180 1.40 13.55 1.49
N SER A 181 2.22 12.75 2.19
CA SER A 181 1.96 12.37 3.58
C SER A 181 2.13 13.55 4.53
N PHE A 182 3.09 14.44 4.29
CA PHE A 182 3.43 15.57 5.15
C PHE A 182 3.20 16.95 4.53
N ALA A 183 2.86 17.07 3.23
CA ALA A 183 2.51 18.35 2.63
C ALA A 183 1.46 19.13 3.45
N PRO A 184 1.61 20.46 3.62
CA PRO A 184 0.58 21.33 4.17
C PRO A 184 -0.75 21.20 3.42
N TYR A 185 -1.85 21.44 4.12
CA TYR A 185 -3.17 21.34 3.52
C TYR A 185 -3.43 22.50 2.53
N GLY A 186 -3.66 22.18 1.26
CA GLY A 186 -3.86 23.16 0.20
C GLY A 186 -4.26 22.50 -1.11
N SER A 187 -4.23 23.25 -2.22
CA SER A 187 -4.48 22.74 -3.58
C SER A 187 -3.57 21.56 -3.92
N PHE A 188 -2.25 21.71 -3.73
CA PHE A 188 -1.24 20.66 -3.93
C PHE A 188 -1.58 19.36 -3.20
N TRP A 189 -1.94 19.43 -1.91
CA TRP A 189 -2.30 18.23 -1.15
C TRP A 189 -3.62 17.60 -1.63
N ARG A 190 -4.61 18.39 -2.05
CA ARG A 190 -5.86 17.86 -2.61
C ARG A 190 -5.63 17.18 -3.96
N PHE A 191 -4.83 17.80 -4.83
CA PHE A 191 -4.41 17.26 -6.12
C PHE A 191 -3.71 15.91 -5.95
N THR A 192 -2.68 15.85 -5.10
CA THR A 192 -1.93 14.62 -4.81
C THR A 192 -2.80 13.55 -4.16
N LYS A 193 -3.70 13.90 -3.23
CA LYS A 193 -4.67 12.93 -2.69
C LYS A 193 -5.56 12.35 -3.80
N ARG A 194 -6.10 13.19 -4.68
CA ARG A 194 -6.95 12.77 -5.79
C ARG A 194 -6.19 11.81 -6.71
N LEU A 195 -4.94 12.13 -7.04
CA LEU A 195 -4.07 11.28 -7.84
C LEU A 195 -3.88 9.89 -7.24
N TYR A 196 -3.50 9.79 -5.95
CA TYR A 196 -3.35 8.49 -5.29
C TYR A 196 -4.64 7.67 -5.24
N MET A 197 -5.78 8.31 -4.97
CA MET A 197 -7.07 7.64 -4.87
C MET A 197 -7.60 7.13 -6.22
N LEU A 198 -7.32 7.84 -7.32
CA LEU A 198 -7.76 7.44 -8.66
C LEU A 198 -6.79 6.47 -9.34
N GLU A 199 -5.50 6.79 -9.34
CA GLU A 199 -4.52 6.07 -10.15
C GLU A 199 -3.97 4.82 -9.45
N LEU A 200 -3.71 4.87 -8.13
CA LEU A 200 -3.10 3.74 -7.40
C LEU A 200 -4.11 2.93 -6.58
N PHE A 201 -5.00 3.60 -5.84
CA PHE A 201 -5.87 2.97 -4.84
C PHE A 201 -7.34 2.82 -5.27
N SER A 202 -7.65 3.05 -6.56
CA SER A 202 -8.99 2.77 -7.08
C SER A 202 -9.25 1.28 -7.20
N SER A 203 -10.50 0.85 -7.06
CA SER A 203 -10.87 -0.58 -7.17
C SER A 203 -10.43 -1.20 -8.49
N ARG A 204 -10.46 -0.42 -9.60
CA ARG A 204 -9.98 -0.84 -10.92
C ARG A 204 -8.49 -1.14 -10.91
N THR A 205 -7.66 -0.22 -10.42
CA THR A 205 -6.20 -0.43 -10.37
C THR A 205 -5.84 -1.57 -9.42
N LEU A 206 -6.50 -1.66 -8.26
CA LEU A 206 -6.23 -2.72 -7.30
C LEU A 206 -6.58 -4.10 -7.86
N GLU A 207 -7.64 -4.24 -8.66
CA GLU A 207 -7.94 -5.49 -9.38
C GLU A 207 -6.92 -5.78 -10.48
N GLN A 208 -6.47 -4.77 -11.25
CA GLN A 208 -5.39 -4.94 -12.24
C GLN A 208 -4.07 -5.42 -11.61
N PHE A 209 -3.78 -5.04 -10.36
CA PHE A 209 -2.61 -5.50 -9.62
C PHE A 209 -2.84 -6.77 -8.75
N ARG A 210 -4.02 -7.38 -8.78
CA ARG A 210 -4.31 -8.65 -8.09
C ARG A 210 -3.38 -9.82 -8.50
N PRO A 211 -3.00 -9.98 -9.79
CA PRO A 211 -2.02 -10.99 -10.18
C PRO A 211 -0.63 -10.78 -9.55
N ILE A 212 -0.23 -9.52 -9.33
CA ILE A 212 1.04 -9.18 -8.66
C ILE A 212 1.00 -9.65 -7.21
N ARG A 213 -0.05 -9.29 -6.46
CA ARG A 213 -0.20 -9.69 -5.05
C ARG A 213 -0.23 -11.21 -4.88
N ARG A 214 -1.00 -11.90 -5.74
CA ARG A 214 -1.08 -13.37 -5.76
C ARG A 214 0.28 -14.03 -6.05
N GLU A 215 1.07 -13.48 -6.96
CA GLU A 215 2.38 -14.02 -7.32
C GLU A 215 3.44 -13.79 -6.22
N GLU A 216 3.49 -12.60 -5.60
CA GLU A 216 4.38 -12.35 -4.46
C GLU A 216 4.02 -13.26 -3.26
N LEU A 217 2.73 -13.46 -3.02
CA LEU A 217 2.24 -14.36 -1.96
C LEU A 217 2.61 -15.82 -2.25
N ARG A 218 2.43 -16.30 -3.49
CA ARG A 218 2.83 -17.66 -3.90
C ARG A 218 4.32 -17.91 -3.63
N GLN A 219 5.19 -16.98 -4.03
CA GLN A 219 6.63 -17.12 -3.82
C GLN A 219 7.03 -17.12 -2.34
N LEU A 220 6.38 -16.31 -1.49
CA LEU A 220 6.61 -16.36 -0.04
C LEU A 220 6.26 -17.74 0.54
N LEU A 221 5.15 -18.35 0.10
CA LEU A 221 4.74 -19.68 0.55
C LEU A 221 5.70 -20.77 0.05
N GLU A 222 6.21 -20.67 -1.17
CA GLU A 222 7.20 -21.59 -1.72
C GLU A 222 8.54 -21.50 -0.98
N GLU A 223 9.02 -20.29 -0.67
CA GLU A 223 10.19 -20.07 0.19
C GLU A 223 9.96 -20.70 1.59
N PHE A 224 8.77 -20.53 2.18
CA PHE A 224 8.43 -21.12 3.48
C PHE A 224 8.30 -22.65 3.43
N HIS A 225 7.84 -23.23 2.31
CA HIS A 225 7.83 -24.68 2.13
C HIS A 225 9.23 -25.28 1.98
N GLY A 226 10.16 -24.58 1.31
CA GLY A 226 11.58 -24.96 1.30
C GLY A 226 12.13 -25.02 2.73
N LYS A 227 12.03 -23.90 3.46
CA LYS A 227 12.49 -23.78 4.85
C LYS A 227 11.82 -24.76 5.82
N ALA A 228 10.54 -25.08 5.60
CA ALA A 228 9.81 -26.07 6.40
C ALA A 228 10.30 -27.53 6.18
N ARG A 229 10.84 -27.87 4.99
CA ARG A 229 11.46 -29.19 4.74
C ARG A 229 12.78 -29.34 5.47
N GLU A 230 13.54 -28.26 5.57
CA GLU A 230 14.86 -28.21 6.22
C GLU A 230 14.75 -27.94 7.74
N GLY A 231 13.58 -27.53 8.23
CA GLY A 231 13.35 -27.19 9.64
C GLY A 231 13.98 -25.85 10.06
N GLU A 232 14.23 -24.95 9.10
CA GLU A 232 14.90 -23.68 9.36
C GLU A 232 14.08 -22.70 10.21
N ILE A 233 14.79 -21.82 10.91
CA ILE A 233 14.19 -20.69 11.64
C ILE A 233 13.96 -19.53 10.66
N VAL A 234 12.73 -19.02 10.61
CA VAL A 234 12.31 -17.89 9.78
C VAL A 234 11.91 -16.69 10.64
N ASP A 235 12.32 -15.48 10.27
CA ASP A 235 11.74 -14.25 10.86
C ASP A 235 10.53 -13.80 10.03
N ILE A 236 9.33 -14.13 10.51
CA ILE A 236 8.08 -13.76 9.82
C ILE A 236 8.03 -12.25 9.50
N GLY A 237 8.62 -11.40 10.35
CA GLY A 237 8.67 -9.95 10.12
C GLY A 237 9.47 -9.55 8.88
N THR A 238 10.73 -10.00 8.79
CA THR A 238 11.61 -9.74 7.64
C THR A 238 11.04 -10.31 6.35
N GLU A 239 10.55 -11.54 6.38
CA GLU A 239 10.04 -12.25 5.20
C GLU A 239 8.74 -11.59 4.67
N MET A 240 7.82 -11.19 5.57
CA MET A 240 6.64 -10.38 5.21
C MET A 240 7.01 -8.99 4.68
N THR A 241 8.12 -8.42 5.16
CA THR A 241 8.61 -7.12 4.68
C THR A 241 9.22 -7.24 3.27
N ARG A 242 9.92 -8.35 2.93
CA ARG A 242 10.29 -8.69 1.53
C ARG A 242 9.05 -8.71 0.63
N MET A 243 8.03 -9.48 0.99
CA MET A 243 6.82 -9.65 0.17
C MET A 243 6.09 -8.31 -0.04
N THR A 244 5.83 -7.57 1.05
CA THR A 244 5.11 -6.28 0.97
C THR A 244 5.91 -5.19 0.24
N ASN A 245 7.24 -5.18 0.35
CA ASN A 245 8.10 -4.29 -0.45
C ASN A 245 8.01 -4.64 -1.94
N ASN A 246 8.08 -5.93 -2.31
CA ASN A 246 7.96 -6.33 -3.71
C ASN A 246 6.59 -5.99 -4.31
N VAL A 247 5.49 -6.24 -3.59
CA VAL A 247 4.13 -5.84 -3.99
C VAL A 247 4.10 -4.32 -4.25
N THR A 248 4.57 -3.55 -3.28
CA THR A 248 4.57 -2.07 -3.34
C THR A 248 5.43 -1.55 -4.50
N SER A 249 6.63 -2.11 -4.69
CA SER A 249 7.54 -1.80 -5.79
C SER A 249 6.90 -2.07 -7.15
N ARG A 250 6.33 -3.27 -7.34
CA ARG A 250 5.71 -3.64 -8.63
C ARG A 250 4.46 -2.82 -8.93
N MET A 251 3.69 -2.41 -7.93
CA MET A 251 2.55 -1.49 -8.11
C MET A 251 3.00 -0.04 -8.42
N ALA A 252 4.13 0.41 -7.88
CA ALA A 252 4.60 1.79 -8.04
C ALA A 252 5.45 2.02 -9.30
N VAL A 253 6.30 1.04 -9.68
CA VAL A 253 7.33 1.20 -10.73
C VAL A 253 7.42 0.01 -11.72
N SER A 254 6.45 -0.92 -11.69
CA SER A 254 6.38 -2.17 -12.49
C SER A 254 7.49 -3.21 -12.27
N ARG A 255 8.50 -2.92 -11.45
CA ARG A 255 9.64 -3.80 -11.18
C ARG A 255 9.79 -4.05 -9.67
N ARG A 256 10.39 -5.20 -9.30
CA ARG A 256 10.78 -5.48 -7.90
C ARG A 256 12.08 -4.74 -7.55
N CYS A 257 12.34 -4.59 -6.26
CA CYS A 257 13.68 -4.29 -5.75
C CYS A 257 14.63 -5.51 -5.80
N SER A 258 14.14 -6.72 -6.09
CA SER A 258 14.95 -7.96 -6.14
C SER A 258 15.74 -8.13 -7.44
N GLY A 259 16.28 -7.04 -8.00
CA GLY A 259 17.24 -7.09 -9.11
C GLY A 259 18.51 -7.82 -8.70
N THR A 260 18.90 -7.64 -7.44
CA THR A 260 19.75 -8.56 -6.67
C THR A 260 19.14 -8.80 -5.28
N ASN A 261 19.57 -9.86 -4.60
CA ASN A 261 19.28 -10.04 -3.17
C ASN A 261 19.80 -8.86 -2.31
N ALA A 262 20.90 -8.21 -2.74
CA ALA A 262 21.47 -7.07 -2.05
C ALA A 262 20.59 -5.81 -2.15
N GLU A 263 20.06 -5.49 -3.32
CA GLU A 263 19.23 -4.29 -3.55
C GLU A 263 17.87 -4.37 -2.86
N ALA A 264 17.23 -5.54 -2.83
CA ALA A 264 15.98 -5.73 -2.11
C ALA A 264 16.16 -5.55 -0.59
N VAL A 265 17.27 -6.05 -0.05
CA VAL A 265 17.65 -5.87 1.36
C VAL A 265 18.00 -4.41 1.65
N GLU A 266 18.70 -3.71 0.75
CA GLU A 266 18.99 -2.27 0.87
C GLU A 266 17.69 -1.44 0.90
N ALA A 267 16.81 -1.62 -0.09
CA ALA A 267 15.53 -0.89 -0.17
C ALA A 267 14.67 -1.11 1.08
N THR A 268 14.56 -2.36 1.54
CA THR A 268 13.83 -2.73 2.76
C THR A 268 14.45 -2.04 3.99
N ARG A 269 15.77 -2.09 4.14
CA ARG A 269 16.50 -1.44 5.24
C ARG A 269 16.32 0.07 5.24
N LEU A 270 16.32 0.71 4.06
CA LEU A 270 16.11 2.15 3.91
C LEU A 270 14.68 2.59 4.31
N VAL A 271 13.66 1.77 4.03
CA VAL A 271 12.30 1.96 4.54
C VAL A 271 12.26 1.79 6.06
N MET A 272 12.91 0.75 6.60
CA MET A 272 12.92 0.52 8.06
C MET A 272 13.62 1.63 8.85
N GLU A 273 14.75 2.13 8.36
CA GLU A 273 15.53 3.22 8.97
C GLU A 273 14.81 4.57 8.83
N THR A 274 14.09 4.79 7.72
CA THR A 274 13.18 5.94 7.55
C THR A 274 12.14 5.99 8.66
N THR A 275 11.48 4.88 8.93
CA THR A 275 10.40 4.81 9.91
C THR A 275 10.92 4.87 11.36
N GLU A 276 12.13 4.38 11.64
CA GLU A 276 12.85 4.65 12.90
C GLU A 276 13.04 6.17 13.08
N LEU A 277 13.72 6.83 12.14
CA LEU A 277 14.13 8.22 12.30
C LEU A 277 12.96 9.21 12.29
N LEU A 278 11.89 8.97 11.52
CA LEU A 278 10.70 9.83 11.54
C LEU A 278 9.94 9.82 12.87
N GLY A 279 10.01 8.73 13.63
CA GLY A 279 9.35 8.62 14.95
C GLY A 279 10.27 8.89 16.15
N LYS A 280 11.57 9.04 15.91
CA LYS A 280 12.57 9.19 16.97
C LYS A 280 12.54 10.58 17.59
N PHE A 281 12.72 10.65 18.91
CA PHE A 281 12.80 11.92 19.62
C PHE A 281 14.12 12.66 19.31
N ASN A 282 13.99 13.90 18.83
CA ASN A 282 15.08 14.81 18.53
C ASN A 282 14.96 16.09 19.37
N VAL A 283 15.94 16.37 20.23
CA VAL A 283 15.98 17.55 21.11
C VAL A 283 15.83 18.86 20.33
N ALA A 284 16.44 18.95 19.13
CA ALA A 284 16.39 20.15 18.29
C ALA A 284 14.99 20.45 17.73
N ASP A 285 14.07 19.47 17.71
CA ASP A 285 12.67 19.65 17.29
C ASP A 285 11.73 20.10 18.42
N TYR A 286 12.22 20.21 19.67
CA TYR A 286 11.42 20.58 20.86
C TYR A 286 12.04 21.68 21.73
N LEU A 287 13.35 21.91 21.70
CA LEU A 287 14.03 23.01 22.42
C LEU A 287 14.51 24.07 21.43
N TRP A 288 13.91 25.26 21.50
CA TRP A 288 14.16 26.35 20.54
C TRP A 288 15.63 26.76 20.40
N PHE A 289 16.39 26.78 21.51
CA PHE A 289 17.82 27.15 21.51
C PHE A 289 18.73 26.01 21.00
N CYS A 290 18.26 24.77 20.98
CA CYS A 290 18.97 23.63 20.39
C CYS A 290 18.68 23.45 18.89
N ARG A 291 17.81 24.26 18.28
CA ARG A 291 17.32 24.06 16.90
C ARG A 291 18.44 23.91 15.87
N ASN A 292 19.57 24.58 16.07
CA ASN A 292 20.73 24.56 15.15
C ASN A 292 21.88 23.64 15.62
N LEU A 293 21.69 22.85 16.69
CA LEU A 293 22.73 22.01 17.30
C LEU A 293 22.40 20.52 17.11
N ASP A 294 23.26 19.78 16.41
CA ASP A 294 23.13 18.33 16.24
C ASP A 294 23.70 17.55 17.46
N LEU A 295 23.06 17.74 18.63
CA LEU A 295 23.51 17.16 19.90
C LEU A 295 23.46 15.62 19.94
N GLN A 296 22.64 15.00 19.08
CA GLN A 296 22.39 13.55 19.05
C GLN A 296 23.04 12.84 17.85
N GLY A 297 23.74 13.55 16.96
CA GLY A 297 24.18 13.01 15.67
C GLY A 297 23.01 12.66 14.72
N PHE A 298 21.84 13.24 15.00
CA PHE A 298 20.57 12.96 14.33
C PHE A 298 20.52 13.61 12.95
N ASP A 299 20.96 14.86 12.82
CA ASP A 299 21.00 15.56 11.52
C ASP A 299 21.95 14.83 10.54
N LYS A 300 23.10 14.34 11.03
CA LYS A 300 24.02 13.50 10.25
C LYS A 300 23.38 12.20 9.77
N ARG A 301 22.66 11.47 10.65
CA ARG A 301 21.94 10.24 10.27
C ARG A 301 20.84 10.51 9.24
N LEU A 302 20.10 11.61 9.40
CA LEU A 302 19.06 12.03 8.43
C LEU A 302 19.65 12.35 7.06
N GLN A 303 20.77 13.08 7.00
CA GLN A 303 21.44 13.41 5.74
C GLN A 303 22.02 12.19 5.03
N ASP A 304 22.61 11.25 5.78
CA ASP A 304 23.13 10.00 5.23
C ASP A 304 22.01 9.12 4.65
N LEU A 305 20.93 8.92 5.43
CA LEU A 305 19.76 8.18 4.98
C LEU A 305 19.11 8.83 3.75
N HIS A 306 18.96 10.17 3.77
CA HIS A 306 18.45 10.92 2.62
C HIS A 306 19.32 10.67 1.37
N ARG A 307 20.65 10.76 1.48
CA ARG A 307 21.56 10.51 0.36
C ARG A 307 21.44 9.10 -0.21
N ARG A 308 21.35 8.07 0.64
CA ARG A 308 21.17 6.68 0.20
C ARG A 308 19.82 6.47 -0.49
N PHE A 309 18.73 6.99 0.10
CA PHE A 309 17.39 6.87 -0.46
C PHE A 309 17.26 7.66 -1.77
N ASP A 310 17.82 8.87 -1.85
CA ASP A 310 17.82 9.69 -3.06
C ASP A 310 18.59 9.01 -4.20
N GLY A 311 19.76 8.43 -3.90
CA GLY A 311 20.53 7.65 -4.87
C GLY A 311 19.78 6.40 -5.37
N LEU A 312 18.97 5.74 -4.54
CA LEU A 312 18.09 4.65 -4.98
C LEU A 312 16.96 5.16 -5.89
N MET A 313 16.30 6.27 -5.52
CA MET A 313 15.22 6.85 -6.33
C MET A 313 15.73 7.38 -7.67
N GLU A 314 16.90 8.01 -7.73
CA GLU A 314 17.51 8.47 -8.98
C GLU A 314 17.85 7.33 -9.92
N ARG A 315 18.39 6.19 -9.43
CA ARG A 315 18.60 4.99 -10.27
C ARG A 315 17.29 4.52 -10.89
N ILE A 316 16.25 4.37 -10.07
CA ILE A 316 14.91 3.95 -10.53
C ILE A 316 14.34 4.94 -11.56
N MET A 317 14.51 6.25 -11.38
CA MET A 317 14.04 7.25 -12.35
C MET A 317 14.80 7.20 -13.68
N VAL A 318 16.13 7.13 -13.66
CA VAL A 318 16.95 7.07 -14.89
C VAL A 318 16.63 5.80 -15.69
N GLU A 319 16.53 4.65 -15.03
CA GLU A 319 16.13 3.39 -15.68
C GLU A 319 14.72 3.49 -16.28
N LYS A 320 13.77 4.14 -15.58
CA LYS A 320 12.42 4.35 -16.10
C LYS A 320 12.38 5.29 -17.30
N GLU A 321 13.21 6.33 -17.30
CA GLU A 321 13.40 7.23 -18.44
C GLU A 321 13.96 6.49 -19.66
N GLU A 322 14.93 5.59 -19.46
CA GLU A 322 15.41 4.71 -20.52
C GLU A 322 14.33 3.76 -21.03
N GLU A 323 13.56 3.12 -20.15
CA GLU A 323 12.41 2.27 -20.51
C GLU A 323 11.37 3.07 -21.33
N ARG A 324 11.04 4.30 -20.92
CA ARG A 324 10.10 5.19 -21.62
C ARG A 324 10.67 5.63 -22.98
N ARG A 325 11.98 5.90 -23.07
CA ARG A 325 12.66 6.25 -24.33
C ARG A 325 12.69 5.08 -25.31
N LYS A 326 12.99 3.87 -24.84
CA LYS A 326 12.96 2.63 -25.65
C LYS A 326 11.55 2.34 -26.16
N ARG A 327 10.51 2.48 -25.31
CA ARG A 327 9.08 2.40 -25.70
C ARG A 327 8.72 3.40 -26.80
N ARG A 328 8.99 4.70 -26.60
CA ARG A 328 8.74 5.77 -27.60
C ARG A 328 9.47 5.59 -28.94
N LEU A 329 10.52 4.76 -28.99
CA LEU A 329 11.24 4.40 -30.22
C LEU A 329 10.66 3.15 -30.91
N ALA A 330 10.03 2.24 -30.16
CA ALA A 330 9.33 1.06 -30.69
C ALA A 330 7.96 1.45 -31.27
N ASP A 331 7.16 2.26 -30.55
CA ASP A 331 5.84 2.74 -30.98
C ASP A 331 5.89 3.58 -32.29
N LYS A 332 7.08 4.05 -32.69
CA LYS A 332 7.33 4.74 -33.97
C LYS A 332 7.67 3.81 -35.15
N LYS A 333 7.93 2.54 -34.89
CA LYS A 333 8.25 1.53 -35.92
C LYS A 333 7.07 0.62 -36.21
N ASP A 334 6.39 0.17 -35.16
CA ASP A 334 5.26 -0.74 -35.26
C ASP A 334 3.97 0.05 -35.02
N GLY A 335 3.23 0.36 -36.09
CA GLY A 335 2.08 1.30 -36.08
C GLY A 335 0.82 0.82 -35.34
N GLU A 336 0.92 -0.16 -34.45
CA GLU A 336 -0.20 -0.64 -33.62
C GLU A 336 -0.11 -0.10 -32.20
N ASN A 337 -1.18 0.55 -31.74
CA ASN A 337 -1.29 1.12 -30.38
C ASN A 337 -1.43 0.02 -29.31
N PHE A 338 -0.32 -0.68 -28.97
CA PHE A 338 -0.28 -1.60 -27.83
C PHE A 338 -0.23 -0.80 -26.51
N LYS A 339 -1.42 -0.34 -26.06
CA LYS A 339 -1.58 0.56 -24.92
C LYS A 339 -1.32 -0.16 -23.58
N MET A 340 -0.04 -0.37 -23.27
CA MET A 340 0.43 -1.03 -22.06
C MET A 340 -0.04 -0.30 -20.79
N VAL A 341 -0.30 -1.04 -19.71
CA VAL A 341 -0.71 -0.48 -18.42
C VAL A 341 0.43 0.37 -17.85
N LYS A 342 0.16 1.66 -17.60
CA LYS A 342 1.09 2.58 -16.94
C LYS A 342 1.11 2.32 -15.44
N ASP A 343 2.29 2.38 -14.83
CA ASP A 343 2.43 2.42 -13.37
C ASP A 343 2.40 3.85 -12.83
N LEU A 344 2.41 3.99 -11.50
CA LEU A 344 2.38 5.29 -10.84
C LEU A 344 3.55 6.18 -11.26
N LEU A 345 4.75 5.63 -11.48
CA LEU A 345 5.92 6.41 -11.90
C LEU A 345 5.78 6.90 -13.35
N ASP A 346 5.31 6.06 -14.28
CA ASP A 346 4.97 6.49 -15.64
C ASP A 346 3.95 7.66 -15.60
N ILE A 347 2.89 7.56 -14.79
CA ILE A 347 1.86 8.61 -14.63
C ILE A 347 2.43 9.89 -14.01
N LEU A 348 3.26 9.77 -12.97
CA LEU A 348 3.90 10.91 -12.32
C LEU A 348 4.90 11.63 -13.24
N MET A 349 5.62 10.89 -14.08
CA MET A 349 6.49 11.46 -15.09
C MET A 349 5.69 12.15 -16.20
N ASP A 350 4.58 11.57 -16.67
CA ASP A 350 3.72 12.21 -17.66
C ASP A 350 3.15 13.55 -17.14
N ILE A 351 2.70 13.61 -15.88
CA ILE A 351 2.23 14.86 -15.24
C ILE A 351 3.38 15.85 -15.02
N SER A 352 4.61 15.36 -14.81
CA SER A 352 5.80 16.22 -14.68
C SER A 352 6.29 16.78 -16.03
N GLU A 353 5.94 16.13 -17.14
CA GLU A 353 6.28 16.53 -18.51
C GLU A 353 5.20 17.42 -19.16
N ASP A 354 3.96 17.36 -18.68
CA ASP A 354 2.84 18.17 -19.17
C ASP A 354 2.92 19.63 -18.70
N GLU A 355 3.10 20.56 -19.63
CA GLU A 355 3.11 22.01 -19.35
C GLU A 355 1.72 22.57 -19.00
N GLY A 356 0.64 21.87 -19.36
CA GLY A 356 -0.74 22.25 -19.07
C GLY A 356 -1.31 21.71 -17.75
N ALA A 357 -0.51 20.97 -16.98
CA ALA A 357 -0.97 20.31 -15.75
C ALA A 357 -1.42 21.31 -14.65
N GLU A 358 -2.54 21.00 -13.96
CA GLU A 358 -3.10 21.79 -12.84
C GLU A 358 -2.06 22.11 -11.74
N VAL A 359 -1.10 21.21 -11.55
CA VAL A 359 0.01 21.35 -10.60
C VAL A 359 1.28 20.83 -11.26
N LYS A 360 2.22 21.73 -11.60
CA LYS A 360 3.53 21.35 -12.15
C LYS A 360 4.36 20.59 -11.10
N LEU A 361 4.58 19.30 -11.33
CA LEU A 361 5.41 18.46 -10.48
C LEU A 361 6.88 18.66 -10.81
N THR A 362 7.73 18.70 -9.78
CA THR A 362 9.19 18.64 -9.95
C THR A 362 9.70 17.20 -9.80
N ARG A 363 10.91 16.91 -10.30
CA ARG A 363 11.61 15.63 -10.06
C ARG A 363 11.65 15.24 -8.58
N ASN A 364 11.85 16.21 -7.69
CA ASN A 364 11.84 15.98 -6.25
C ASN A 364 10.45 15.61 -5.72
N ASN A 365 9.36 16.15 -6.27
CA ASN A 365 8.00 15.69 -5.93
C ASN A 365 7.80 14.23 -6.35
N VAL A 366 8.21 13.86 -7.56
CA VAL A 366 8.10 12.48 -8.07
C VAL A 366 8.84 11.49 -7.14
N LYS A 367 10.12 11.77 -6.81
CA LYS A 367 10.89 10.97 -5.83
C LYS A 367 10.19 10.89 -4.47
N ALA A 368 9.68 12.02 -3.97
CA ALA A 368 9.01 12.10 -2.69
C ALA A 368 7.69 11.30 -2.64
N PHE A 369 6.93 11.25 -3.73
CA PHE A 369 5.69 10.47 -3.86
C PHE A 369 5.94 8.96 -3.96
N ILE A 370 6.94 8.53 -4.73
CA ILE A 370 7.31 7.12 -4.79
C ILE A 370 7.83 6.63 -3.43
N ARG A 371 8.67 7.43 -2.76
CA ARG A 371 9.15 7.17 -1.40
C ARG A 371 8.03 7.06 -0.36
N ASP A 372 6.97 7.86 -0.48
CA ASP A 372 5.80 7.78 0.39
C ASP A 372 5.07 6.43 0.27
N ILE A 373 4.98 5.90 -0.95
CA ILE A 373 4.35 4.59 -1.20
C ILE A 373 5.21 3.45 -0.66
N PHE A 374 6.52 3.45 -0.92
CA PHE A 374 7.45 2.49 -0.31
C PHE A 374 7.39 2.51 1.22
N THR A 375 7.41 3.70 1.84
CA THR A 375 7.42 3.82 3.31
C THR A 375 6.07 3.44 3.91
N GLY A 376 4.95 3.86 3.29
CA GLY A 376 3.61 3.65 3.80
C GLY A 376 3.03 2.26 3.54
N GLY A 377 3.32 1.66 2.39
CA GLY A 377 2.75 0.38 1.95
C GLY A 377 3.46 -0.86 2.51
N THR A 378 4.76 -0.76 2.78
CA THR A 378 5.58 -1.90 3.24
C THR A 378 5.42 -2.16 4.74
N ASP A 379 5.99 -1.31 5.60
CA ASP A 379 6.17 -1.58 7.04
C ASP A 379 4.83 -1.76 7.79
N ASN A 380 3.82 -0.93 7.48
CA ASN A 380 2.51 -1.01 8.15
C ASN A 380 1.79 -2.35 7.85
N THR A 381 1.93 -2.86 6.63
CA THR A 381 1.28 -4.08 6.16
C THR A 381 1.98 -5.31 6.75
N SER A 382 3.31 -5.35 6.73
CA SER A 382 4.08 -6.47 7.31
C SER A 382 3.91 -6.55 8.83
N LEU A 383 3.94 -5.41 9.53
CA LEU A 383 3.72 -5.36 10.98
C LEU A 383 2.33 -5.85 11.40
N THR A 384 1.28 -5.55 10.62
CA THR A 384 -0.07 -6.02 10.92
C THR A 384 -0.14 -7.55 10.88
N VAL A 385 0.44 -8.18 9.86
CA VAL A 385 0.51 -9.66 9.77
C VAL A 385 1.42 -10.24 10.85
N GLN A 386 2.55 -9.59 11.15
CA GLN A 386 3.47 -10.03 12.21
C GLN A 386 2.81 -10.04 13.59
N TRP A 387 2.06 -8.99 13.95
CA TRP A 387 1.33 -8.95 15.22
C TRP A 387 0.17 -9.96 15.27
N ALA A 388 -0.56 -10.14 14.16
CA ALA A 388 -1.61 -11.16 14.08
C ALA A 388 -1.05 -12.57 14.31
N MET A 389 0.05 -12.91 13.62
CA MET A 389 0.73 -14.20 13.81
C MET A 389 1.25 -14.39 15.24
N ALA A 390 1.84 -13.35 15.85
CA ALA A 390 2.31 -13.40 17.24
C ALA A 390 1.17 -13.66 18.23
N GLU A 391 0.01 -13.01 18.06
CA GLU A 391 -1.17 -13.24 18.89
C GLU A 391 -1.77 -14.64 18.68
N LEU A 392 -1.87 -15.11 17.44
CA LEU A 392 -2.41 -16.45 17.16
C LEU A 392 -1.50 -17.58 17.67
N ILE A 393 -0.17 -17.41 17.60
CA ILE A 393 0.79 -18.37 18.19
C ILE A 393 0.67 -18.39 19.72
N ASN A 394 0.48 -17.23 20.35
CA ASN A 394 0.26 -17.13 21.80
C ASN A 394 -1.12 -17.62 22.26
N ASN A 395 -2.09 -17.73 21.34
CA ASN A 395 -3.46 -18.15 21.62
C ASN A 395 -3.93 -19.24 20.61
N PRO A 396 -3.41 -20.49 20.71
CA PRO A 396 -3.66 -21.54 19.73
C PRO A 396 -5.14 -21.86 19.46
N THR A 397 -6.03 -21.66 20.44
CA THR A 397 -7.48 -21.82 20.27
C THR A 397 -8.05 -20.89 19.19
N TYR A 398 -7.53 -19.67 19.06
CA TYR A 398 -7.96 -18.74 18.02
C TYR A 398 -7.33 -19.07 16.66
N MET A 399 -6.08 -19.56 16.64
CA MET A 399 -5.46 -20.12 15.43
C MET A 399 -6.32 -21.27 14.88
N GLU A 400 -6.79 -22.17 15.75
CA GLU A 400 -7.57 -23.33 15.33
C GLU A 400 -8.96 -22.96 14.81
N LYS A 401 -9.67 -22.02 15.47
CA LYS A 401 -10.93 -21.48 14.94
C LYS A 401 -10.76 -20.87 13.54
N ALA A 402 -9.65 -20.18 13.29
CA ALA A 402 -9.35 -19.62 11.97
C ALA A 402 -9.07 -20.70 10.92
N ARG A 403 -8.39 -21.80 11.28
CA ARG A 403 -8.22 -22.96 10.40
C ARG A 403 -9.54 -23.61 10.07
N VAL A 404 -10.41 -23.86 11.06
CA VAL A 404 -11.74 -24.44 10.84
C VAL A 404 -12.57 -23.59 9.88
N GLU A 405 -12.51 -22.25 9.99
CA GLU A 405 -13.15 -21.35 9.02
C GLU A 405 -12.58 -21.52 7.61
N LEU A 406 -11.25 -21.46 7.44
CA LEU A 406 -10.57 -21.60 6.14
C LEU A 406 -10.84 -22.97 5.50
N ASP A 407 -10.70 -24.04 6.26
CA ASP A 407 -10.89 -25.42 5.81
C ASP A 407 -12.38 -25.68 5.47
N THR A 408 -13.34 -24.99 6.12
CA THR A 408 -14.78 -25.06 5.79
C THR A 408 -15.16 -24.26 4.54
N VAL A 409 -14.63 -23.04 4.38
CA VAL A 409 -15.02 -22.11 3.30
C VAL A 409 -14.26 -22.37 1.99
N ILE A 410 -13.00 -22.80 2.09
CA ILE A 410 -12.07 -22.94 0.97
C ILE A 410 -11.75 -24.41 0.71
N GLY A 411 -11.57 -25.19 1.78
CA GLY A 411 -11.16 -26.59 1.72
C GLY A 411 -9.70 -26.78 1.30
N ASN A 412 -9.28 -28.05 1.24
CA ASN A 412 -7.86 -28.42 1.14
C ASN A 412 -7.35 -28.56 -0.31
N HIS A 413 -8.08 -28.02 -1.29
CA HIS A 413 -7.85 -28.23 -2.73
C HIS A 413 -7.33 -26.99 -3.48
N ARG A 414 -7.23 -25.83 -2.82
CA ARG A 414 -6.66 -24.60 -3.39
C ARG A 414 -6.21 -23.62 -2.30
N LEU A 415 -5.31 -22.71 -2.66
CA LEU A 415 -5.02 -21.52 -1.85
C LEU A 415 -6.25 -20.60 -1.73
N VAL A 416 -6.29 -19.86 -0.62
CA VAL A 416 -7.13 -18.66 -0.44
C VAL A 416 -6.84 -17.60 -1.51
N ASP A 417 -7.89 -16.97 -2.03
CA ASP A 417 -7.83 -15.84 -2.95
C ASP A 417 -8.57 -14.61 -2.37
N GLU A 418 -8.31 -13.41 -2.89
CA GLU A 418 -8.94 -12.16 -2.43
C GLU A 418 -10.48 -12.18 -2.51
N SER A 419 -11.06 -12.95 -3.43
CA SER A 419 -12.51 -13.14 -3.52
C SER A 419 -13.12 -13.98 -2.41
N ASP A 420 -12.32 -14.72 -1.64
CA ASP A 420 -12.80 -15.54 -0.52
C ASP A 420 -12.96 -14.72 0.77
N ILE A 421 -12.16 -13.66 0.94
CA ILE A 421 -12.13 -12.82 2.14
C ILE A 421 -13.51 -12.32 2.58
N PRO A 422 -14.46 -11.93 1.70
CA PRO A 422 -15.83 -11.61 2.11
C PRO A 422 -16.53 -12.70 2.94
N ASN A 423 -16.17 -13.97 2.78
CA ASN A 423 -16.73 -15.15 3.44
C ASN A 423 -15.95 -15.62 4.68
N LEU A 424 -14.91 -14.90 5.11
CA LEU A 424 -14.07 -15.24 6.27
C LEU A 424 -14.28 -14.26 7.43
N PRO A 425 -15.45 -14.25 8.11
CA PRO A 425 -15.75 -13.31 9.19
C PRO A 425 -14.81 -13.42 10.39
N TYR A 426 -14.36 -14.62 10.76
CA TYR A 426 -13.48 -14.85 11.90
C TYR A 426 -12.04 -14.38 11.61
N LEU A 427 -11.53 -14.60 10.39
CA LEU A 427 -10.29 -13.97 9.92
C LEU A 427 -10.36 -12.44 9.97
N LYS A 428 -11.50 -11.84 9.56
CA LYS A 428 -11.70 -10.38 9.69
C LYS A 428 -11.65 -9.93 11.15
N ALA A 429 -12.34 -10.65 12.02
CA ALA A 429 -12.36 -10.39 13.46
C ALA A 429 -10.95 -10.45 14.08
N ILE A 430 -10.11 -11.40 13.68
CA ILE A 430 -8.69 -11.49 14.07
C ILE A 430 -7.91 -10.24 13.66
N VAL A 431 -8.05 -9.78 12.42
CA VAL A 431 -7.33 -8.57 11.94
C VAL A 431 -7.86 -7.31 12.63
N MET A 432 -9.16 -7.20 12.88
CA MET A 432 -9.74 -6.08 13.62
C MET A 432 -9.25 -6.04 15.07
N GLU A 433 -9.17 -7.18 15.76
CA GLU A 433 -8.62 -7.29 17.11
C GLU A 433 -7.11 -7.03 17.15
N THR A 434 -6.38 -7.49 16.12
CA THR A 434 -4.96 -7.16 15.93
C THR A 434 -4.78 -5.66 15.76
N LEU A 435 -5.58 -4.99 14.93
CA LEU A 435 -5.49 -3.55 14.71
C LEU A 435 -5.98 -2.72 15.91
N ARG A 436 -6.83 -3.28 16.78
CA ARG A 436 -7.25 -2.66 18.05
C ARG A 436 -6.11 -2.65 19.07
N LEU A 437 -5.47 -3.80 19.28
CA LEU A 437 -4.39 -3.96 20.25
C LEU A 437 -3.07 -3.40 19.72
N HIS A 438 -2.74 -3.69 18.47
CA HIS A 438 -1.45 -3.39 17.85
C HIS A 438 -1.59 -2.49 16.61
N PRO A 439 -2.19 -1.27 16.73
CA PRO A 439 -2.33 -0.37 15.60
C PRO A 439 -0.95 0.04 15.08
N PRO A 440 -0.62 -0.18 13.77
CA PRO A 440 0.69 0.14 13.23
C PRO A 440 1.11 1.60 13.44
N THR A 441 0.15 2.54 13.45
CA THR A 441 0.36 3.93 13.85
C THR A 441 -0.32 4.19 15.21
N PRO A 442 0.40 4.09 16.35
CA PRO A 442 -0.21 4.19 17.68
C PRO A 442 -0.58 5.63 18.07
N LEU A 443 0.11 6.62 17.47
CA LEU A 443 -0.17 8.06 17.62
C LEU A 443 -0.40 8.69 16.25
N ILE A 444 -1.51 9.42 16.08
CA ILE A 444 -1.77 10.24 14.90
C ILE A 444 -1.45 11.70 15.25
N PRO A 445 -0.33 12.27 14.74
CA PRO A 445 -0.02 13.68 14.93
C PRO A 445 -0.75 14.57 13.91
N ARG A 446 -1.31 15.67 14.40
CA ARG A 446 -1.84 16.80 13.62
C ARG A 446 -1.27 18.12 14.15
N GLU A 447 -1.42 19.20 13.40
CA GLU A 447 -1.05 20.57 13.80
C GLU A 447 -2.20 21.53 13.49
N SER A 448 -2.51 22.45 14.41
CA SER A 448 -3.52 23.49 14.18
C SER A 448 -3.02 24.52 13.16
N ASP A 449 -3.85 24.79 12.16
CA ASP A 449 -3.55 25.77 11.10
C ASP A 449 -3.72 27.22 11.58
N LYS A 450 -4.75 27.43 12.41
CA LYS A 450 -5.16 28.72 12.98
C LYS A 450 -5.67 28.55 14.41
N ASP A 451 -5.81 29.67 15.11
CA ASP A 451 -6.48 29.72 16.41
C ASP A 451 -7.91 29.17 16.32
N CYS A 452 -8.32 28.35 17.29
CA CYS A 452 -9.66 27.80 17.36
C CYS A 452 -10.09 27.49 18.80
N THR A 453 -11.40 27.43 19.03
CA THR A 453 -11.97 27.08 20.35
C THR A 453 -12.66 25.71 20.25
N ILE A 454 -12.28 24.77 21.12
CA ILE A 454 -12.85 23.40 21.17
C ILE A 454 -13.06 23.02 22.63
N TYR A 455 -14.24 22.48 22.96
CA TYR A 455 -14.69 22.26 24.36
C TYR A 455 -14.62 23.54 25.24
N GLY A 456 -14.75 24.73 24.63
CA GLY A 456 -14.57 26.01 25.33
C GLY A 456 -13.10 26.42 25.57
N PHE A 457 -12.14 25.58 25.20
CA PHE A 457 -10.71 25.87 25.35
C PHE A 457 -10.15 26.55 24.11
N ASN A 458 -9.44 27.67 24.29
CA ASN A 458 -8.73 28.35 23.21
C ASN A 458 -7.42 27.60 22.90
N ILE A 459 -7.28 27.19 21.64
CA ILE A 459 -6.15 26.45 21.10
C ILE A 459 -5.46 27.35 20.06
N PRO A 460 -4.25 27.86 20.35
CA PRO A 460 -3.49 28.67 19.40
C PRO A 460 -3.10 27.89 18.13
N ALA A 461 -2.86 28.60 17.04
CA ALA A 461 -2.19 28.10 15.84
C ALA A 461 -0.85 27.42 16.20
N LYS A 462 -0.43 26.45 15.39
CA LYS A 462 0.80 25.66 15.60
C LYS A 462 0.84 24.81 16.88
N THR A 463 -0.30 24.63 17.54
CA THR A 463 -0.46 23.60 18.58
C THR A 463 -0.45 22.22 17.95
N ARG A 464 0.38 21.30 18.47
CA ARG A 464 0.40 19.90 18.02
C ARG A 464 -0.69 19.10 18.72
N LEU A 465 -1.46 18.32 17.98
CA LEU A 465 -2.44 17.38 18.52
C LEU A 465 -1.93 15.95 18.32
N PHE A 466 -1.92 15.15 19.37
CA PHE A 466 -1.63 13.71 19.30
C PHE A 466 -2.87 12.92 19.68
N ILE A 467 -3.40 12.15 18.74
CA ILE A 467 -4.51 11.23 18.98
C ILE A 467 -3.93 9.85 19.25
N ASN A 468 -4.17 9.34 20.46
CA ASN A 468 -3.59 8.09 20.95
C ASN A 468 -4.50 6.91 20.61
N VAL A 469 -4.37 6.41 19.37
CA VAL A 469 -5.15 5.28 18.84
C VAL A 469 -4.95 4.03 19.70
N TRP A 470 -3.72 3.81 20.18
CA TRP A 470 -3.38 2.71 21.09
C TRP A 470 -4.15 2.75 22.42
N ALA A 471 -4.40 3.95 22.96
CA ALA A 471 -5.20 4.15 24.17
C ALA A 471 -6.71 4.00 23.89
N ILE A 472 -7.20 4.52 22.76
CA ILE A 472 -8.60 4.39 22.34
C ILE A 472 -8.99 2.91 22.17
N GLY A 473 -8.11 2.11 21.55
CA GLY A 473 -8.27 0.66 21.45
C GLY A 473 -8.27 -0.07 22.80
N ARG A 474 -7.90 0.60 23.90
CA ARG A 474 -7.85 0.06 25.27
C ARG A 474 -8.79 0.78 26.25
N GLU A 475 -9.72 1.61 25.75
CA GLU A 475 -10.70 2.32 26.58
C GLU A 475 -11.69 1.31 27.21
N ALA A 476 -11.48 0.97 28.49
CA ALA A 476 -12.24 -0.07 29.20
C ALA A 476 -13.76 0.17 29.25
N LYS A 477 -14.20 1.43 29.08
CA LYS A 477 -15.62 1.80 28.96
C LYS A 477 -16.29 1.22 27.71
N HIS A 478 -15.52 0.94 26.65
CA HIS A 478 -16.02 0.40 25.38
C HIS A 478 -15.50 -1.00 25.06
N TRP A 479 -14.32 -1.36 25.59
CA TRP A 479 -13.68 -2.65 25.35
C TRP A 479 -13.63 -3.49 26.64
N PRO A 480 -14.58 -4.42 26.87
CA PRO A 480 -14.49 -5.40 27.94
C PRO A 480 -13.21 -6.22 27.82
N ASN A 481 -12.50 -6.40 28.94
CA ASN A 481 -11.16 -7.00 29.00
C ASN A 481 -10.20 -6.39 27.95
N PRO A 482 -9.87 -5.08 28.03
CA PRO A 482 -9.25 -4.34 26.92
C PRO A 482 -7.83 -4.80 26.56
N LEU A 483 -7.17 -5.55 27.44
CA LEU A 483 -5.82 -6.09 27.22
C LEU A 483 -5.82 -7.56 26.75
N LYS A 484 -6.97 -8.24 26.73
CA LYS A 484 -7.08 -9.59 26.16
C LYS A 484 -7.32 -9.48 24.65
N PHE A 485 -6.57 -10.27 23.89
CA PHE A 485 -6.87 -10.58 22.50
C PHE A 485 -8.08 -11.54 22.48
N MET A 486 -9.18 -11.11 21.88
CA MET A 486 -10.46 -11.82 21.82
C MET A 486 -11.18 -11.43 20.51
N PRO A 487 -10.89 -12.12 19.39
CA PRO A 487 -11.51 -11.84 18.09
C PRO A 487 -13.03 -11.84 18.13
N GLU A 488 -13.64 -12.69 18.96
CA GLU A 488 -15.09 -12.88 19.04
C GLU A 488 -15.89 -11.59 19.23
N ARG A 489 -15.29 -10.53 19.81
CA ARG A 489 -15.94 -9.22 19.98
C ARG A 489 -16.39 -8.56 18.65
N PHE A 490 -15.87 -9.01 17.50
CA PHE A 490 -16.20 -8.50 16.17
C PHE A 490 -17.07 -9.46 15.34
N LEU A 491 -17.69 -10.46 15.97
CA LEU A 491 -18.67 -11.35 15.34
C LEU A 491 -20.10 -10.84 15.53
N LEU A 492 -21.01 -11.29 14.66
CA LEU A 492 -22.40 -10.82 14.48
C LEU A 492 -23.37 -11.10 15.65
N ASP A 493 -22.89 -11.61 16.77
CA ASP A 493 -23.71 -11.99 17.95
C ASP A 493 -23.51 -11.02 19.14
N HIS A 494 -22.96 -9.83 18.89
CA HIS A 494 -22.68 -8.80 19.89
C HIS A 494 -23.16 -7.42 19.38
N ASP A 495 -23.52 -6.50 20.30
CA ASP A 495 -24.03 -5.13 20.05
C ASP A 495 -23.07 -4.19 19.23
N GLN A 496 -22.05 -4.74 18.59
CA GLN A 496 -21.02 -4.06 17.80
C GLN A 496 -21.17 -4.27 16.27
N ASP A 497 -22.34 -4.72 15.81
CA ASP A 497 -22.73 -5.15 14.44
C ASP A 497 -22.34 -4.27 13.22
N ASN A 498 -21.70 -3.12 13.43
CA ASN A 498 -21.28 -2.22 12.35
C ASN A 498 -19.89 -1.56 12.57
N ILE A 499 -19.04 -2.02 13.50
CA ILE A 499 -17.72 -1.37 13.69
C ILE A 499 -16.83 -1.53 12.44
N ASP A 500 -16.66 -0.44 11.68
CA ASP A 500 -15.73 -0.36 10.54
C ASP A 500 -14.42 0.39 10.88
N ILE A 501 -13.30 -0.24 10.50
CA ILE A 501 -11.92 0.28 10.57
C ILE A 501 -11.62 1.40 9.55
N ARG A 502 -12.52 1.68 8.60
CA ARG A 502 -12.41 2.81 7.63
C ARG A 502 -12.60 4.22 8.23
N GLY A 503 -12.45 4.36 9.55
CA GLY A 503 -12.39 5.67 10.21
C GLY A 503 -13.74 6.30 10.56
N GLN A 504 -14.87 5.60 10.37
CA GLN A 504 -16.18 6.09 10.79
C GLN A 504 -16.46 5.81 12.28
N HIS A 505 -15.94 4.68 12.80
CA HIS A 505 -16.17 4.23 14.17
C HIS A 505 -15.00 4.64 15.05
N PHE A 506 -15.16 5.77 15.76
CA PHE A 506 -14.07 6.41 16.52
C PHE A 506 -13.46 5.59 17.65
N HIS A 507 -14.05 4.44 18.00
CA HIS A 507 -13.48 3.47 18.94
C HIS A 507 -12.41 2.56 18.31
N LEU A 508 -12.35 2.50 16.97
CA LEU A 508 -11.39 1.69 16.22
C LEU A 508 -10.95 2.43 14.94
N ILE A 509 -9.92 3.27 15.07
CA ILE A 509 -9.39 4.13 13.98
C ILE A 509 -7.92 3.86 13.62
N PRO A 510 -7.50 2.59 13.37
CA PRO A 510 -6.10 2.24 13.06
C PRO A 510 -5.57 2.92 11.79
N PHE A 511 -6.45 3.26 10.85
CA PHE A 511 -6.14 4.01 9.62
C PHE A 511 -6.40 5.52 9.71
N GLY A 512 -6.70 6.01 10.92
CA GLY A 512 -7.13 7.39 11.17
C GLY A 512 -8.55 7.70 10.69
N SER A 513 -8.85 9.00 10.59
CA SER A 513 -10.14 9.52 10.13
C SER A 513 -9.98 10.95 9.59
N GLY A 514 -11.06 11.49 9.01
CA GLY A 514 -11.11 12.82 8.41
C GLY A 514 -10.30 12.94 7.12
N ARG A 515 -9.92 14.16 6.74
CA ARG A 515 -9.22 14.47 5.48
C ARG A 515 -7.90 13.69 5.32
N ARG A 516 -7.16 13.46 6.41
CA ARG A 516 -5.89 12.70 6.41
C ARG A 516 -6.04 11.21 6.75
N GLY A 517 -7.25 10.62 6.68
CA GLY A 517 -7.42 9.17 6.73
C GLY A 517 -6.62 8.45 5.63
N CYS A 518 -6.15 7.24 5.92
CA CYS A 518 -5.24 6.49 5.03
C CYS A 518 -5.88 6.20 3.65
N PRO A 519 -5.26 6.59 2.53
CA PRO A 519 -5.76 6.27 1.20
C PRO A 519 -5.54 4.79 0.82
N GLY A 520 -4.48 4.17 1.34
CA GLY A 520 -4.08 2.80 1.02
C GLY A 520 -4.82 1.70 1.80
N ILE A 521 -5.89 2.04 2.53
CA ILE A 521 -6.60 1.10 3.41
C ILE A 521 -7.08 -0.17 2.69
N THR A 522 -7.67 -0.05 1.51
CA THR A 522 -8.16 -1.20 0.73
C THR A 522 -7.01 -2.11 0.30
N ALA A 523 -5.93 -1.53 -0.23
CA ALA A 523 -4.75 -2.26 -0.69
C ALA A 523 -4.03 -2.98 0.46
N ALA A 524 -3.86 -2.31 1.60
CA ALA A 524 -3.25 -2.90 2.79
C ALA A 524 -4.08 -4.08 3.30
N LEU A 525 -5.40 -3.93 3.40
CA LEU A 525 -6.29 -5.00 3.87
C LEU A 525 -6.31 -6.21 2.93
N GLN A 526 -6.31 -6.02 1.60
CA GLN A 526 -6.18 -7.14 0.65
C GLN A 526 -4.93 -7.98 0.93
N VAL A 527 -3.77 -7.34 1.13
CA VAL A 527 -2.52 -8.04 1.44
C VAL A 527 -2.55 -8.68 2.84
N VAL A 528 -3.01 -7.96 3.86
CA VAL A 528 -3.08 -8.47 5.25
C VAL A 528 -3.96 -9.73 5.33
N TYR A 529 -5.16 -9.69 4.76
CA TYR A 529 -6.10 -10.81 4.83
C TYR A 529 -5.57 -12.04 4.11
N CYS A 530 -5.13 -11.91 2.85
CA CYS A 530 -4.64 -13.06 2.09
C CYS A 530 -3.32 -13.62 2.63
N ALA A 531 -2.39 -12.77 3.08
CA ALA A 531 -1.16 -13.26 3.69
C ALA A 531 -1.45 -14.02 4.99
N LEU A 532 -2.22 -13.42 5.91
CA LEU A 532 -2.57 -14.07 7.18
C LEU A 532 -3.31 -15.39 6.96
N ALA A 533 -4.31 -15.41 6.08
CA ALA A 533 -5.04 -16.61 5.73
C ALA A 533 -4.12 -17.71 5.17
N SER A 534 -3.22 -17.39 4.23
CA SER A 534 -2.31 -18.38 3.66
C SER A 534 -1.30 -18.95 4.67
N LEU A 535 -0.80 -18.11 5.59
CA LEU A 535 0.11 -18.55 6.66
C LEU A 535 -0.59 -19.49 7.66
N ILE A 536 -1.88 -19.27 7.92
CA ILE A 536 -2.72 -20.16 8.75
C ILE A 536 -3.07 -21.45 7.98
N GLN A 537 -3.39 -21.33 6.69
CA GLN A 537 -3.81 -22.44 5.83
C GLN A 537 -2.69 -23.45 5.60
N CYS A 538 -1.48 -22.98 5.25
CA CYS A 538 -0.40 -23.84 4.76
C CYS A 538 0.55 -24.37 5.86
N PHE A 539 0.58 -23.74 7.04
CA PHE A 539 1.62 -24.02 8.05
C PHE A 539 1.09 -24.13 9.49
N GLU A 540 1.70 -25.03 10.25
CA GLU A 540 1.80 -24.91 11.70
C GLU A 540 3.06 -24.14 12.08
N TRP A 541 3.03 -23.46 13.23
CA TRP A 541 4.06 -22.51 13.64
C TRP A 541 4.60 -22.86 15.02
N LYS A 542 5.89 -23.19 15.09
CA LYS A 542 6.62 -23.44 16.34
C LYS A 542 7.50 -22.23 16.66
N VAL A 543 7.56 -21.80 17.92
CA VAL A 543 8.45 -20.70 18.32
C VAL A 543 9.90 -21.19 18.34
N ALA A 544 10.82 -20.43 17.77
CA ALA A 544 12.24 -20.78 17.78
C ALA A 544 12.81 -20.78 19.23
N GLY A 545 13.81 -21.63 19.49
CA GLY A 545 14.43 -21.75 20.81
C GLY A 545 13.60 -22.50 21.87
N GLY A 546 12.54 -23.21 21.48
CA GLY A 546 11.79 -24.10 22.38
C GLY A 546 10.83 -23.42 23.37
N GLY A 547 10.68 -22.09 23.28
CA GLY A 547 9.70 -21.35 24.06
C GLY A 547 8.25 -21.74 23.73
N LYS A 548 7.35 -21.72 24.72
CA LYS A 548 5.91 -21.92 24.49
C LYS A 548 5.14 -20.65 24.11
N ARG A 549 5.77 -19.48 24.20
CA ARG A 549 5.15 -18.18 23.95
C ARG A 549 6.12 -17.24 23.25
N VAL A 550 5.55 -16.38 22.41
CA VAL A 550 6.19 -15.27 21.73
C VAL A 550 6.18 -14.06 22.67
N ASP A 551 7.33 -13.40 22.83
CA ASP A 551 7.41 -12.13 23.57
C ASP A 551 6.57 -11.05 22.87
N MET A 552 5.84 -10.21 23.61
CA MET A 552 4.94 -9.18 23.09
C MET A 552 5.40 -7.75 23.42
N THR A 553 6.65 -7.57 23.86
CA THR A 553 7.21 -6.24 24.13
C THR A 553 7.24 -5.34 22.88
N GLU A 554 6.91 -4.07 23.07
CA GLU A 554 6.86 -3.03 22.02
C GLU A 554 8.20 -2.27 21.92
N SER A 555 8.58 -1.89 20.70
CA SER A 555 9.78 -1.10 20.39
C SER A 555 9.43 0.37 20.10
N PRO A 556 10.31 1.34 20.44
CA PRO A 556 10.16 2.73 20.02
C PRO A 556 10.24 2.91 18.49
N GLY A 557 9.38 3.76 17.93
CA GLY A 557 9.40 4.10 16.50
C GLY A 557 8.20 4.95 16.09
N LEU A 558 8.10 5.29 14.80
CA LEU A 558 6.88 5.87 14.23
C LEU A 558 5.78 4.80 14.14
N THR A 559 6.18 3.57 13.81
CA THR A 559 5.33 2.40 13.77
C THR A 559 5.46 1.56 15.04
N LEU A 560 4.36 0.90 15.42
CA LEU A 560 4.31 0.02 16.59
C LEU A 560 4.98 -1.33 16.26
N ARG A 561 6.29 -1.42 16.46
CA ARG A 561 7.08 -2.64 16.22
C ARG A 561 7.18 -3.49 17.49
N ARG A 562 7.44 -4.78 17.31
CA ARG A 562 7.92 -5.67 18.37
C ARG A 562 9.37 -5.32 18.73
N ALA A 563 9.77 -5.48 20.00
CA ALA A 563 11.18 -5.32 20.39
C ALA A 563 12.04 -6.52 19.96
N THR A 564 11.44 -7.72 19.92
CA THR A 564 12.06 -8.96 19.46
C THR A 564 11.48 -9.41 18.10
N PRO A 565 12.33 -9.83 17.12
CA PRO A 565 11.87 -10.43 15.86
C PRO A 565 10.94 -11.63 16.07
N LEU A 566 10.14 -11.98 15.05
CA LEU A 566 9.19 -13.09 15.17
C LEU A 566 9.80 -14.37 14.58
N LEU A 567 10.72 -14.96 15.35
CA LEU A 567 11.46 -16.15 14.96
C LEU A 567 10.63 -17.42 15.19
N CYS A 568 10.25 -18.09 14.11
CA CYS A 568 9.43 -19.31 14.12
C CYS A 568 10.04 -20.39 13.23
N ILE A 569 9.67 -21.65 13.45
CA ILE A 569 9.93 -22.76 12.53
C ILE A 569 8.58 -23.13 11.88
N PRO A 570 8.44 -22.99 10.56
CA PRO A 570 7.23 -23.42 9.85
C PRO A 570 7.22 -24.94 9.71
N VAL A 571 6.06 -25.55 9.90
CA VAL A 571 5.82 -26.98 9.65
C VAL A 571 4.72 -27.07 8.61
N ALA A 572 5.02 -27.62 7.44
CA ALA A 572 4.08 -27.70 6.33
C ALA A 572 2.87 -28.60 6.68
N ARG A 573 1.65 -28.09 6.49
CA ARG A 573 0.43 -28.91 6.51
C ARG A 573 0.32 -29.69 5.19
N HIS A 574 -0.33 -30.84 5.20
CA HIS A 574 -0.60 -31.63 3.99
C HIS A 574 -1.68 -30.95 3.11
N THR A 575 -1.25 -29.99 2.28
CA THR A 575 -2.10 -29.27 1.32
C THR A 575 -1.84 -29.76 -0.11
N SER A 576 -2.84 -30.39 -0.73
CA SER A 576 -2.69 -31.15 -1.99
C SER A 576 -2.37 -30.30 -3.23
N PHE A 577 -2.44 -28.98 -3.12
CA PHE A 577 -2.39 -28.04 -4.26
C PHE A 577 -1.03 -27.35 -4.48
N LEU A 578 -0.02 -27.60 -3.63
CA LEU A 578 1.35 -27.12 -3.82
C LEU A 578 2.29 -28.21 -4.38
N VAL A 579 1.72 -29.31 -4.86
CA VAL A 579 2.44 -30.39 -5.57
C VAL A 579 2.16 -30.30 -7.07
N GLU A 580 2.45 -29.14 -7.67
CA GLU A 580 2.89 -29.15 -9.07
C GLU A 580 4.39 -29.49 -9.05
N THR A 581 4.69 -30.74 -9.41
CA THR A 581 6.05 -31.26 -9.45
C THR A 581 6.88 -30.47 -10.46
N THR A 582 7.84 -29.68 -9.98
CA THR A 582 9.01 -29.33 -10.78
C THR A 582 9.85 -30.61 -10.96
N PRO A 583 9.95 -31.20 -12.16
CA PRO A 583 10.93 -32.25 -12.38
C PRO A 583 12.32 -31.62 -12.26
N HIS A 584 13.03 -31.92 -11.17
CA HIS A 584 14.43 -31.54 -11.03
C HIS A 584 15.26 -32.30 -12.07
N ALA A 585 15.49 -31.67 -13.22
CA ALA A 585 16.41 -32.14 -14.23
C ALA A 585 17.86 -31.91 -13.76
N THR A 586 18.35 -32.80 -12.90
CA THR A 586 19.79 -32.93 -12.64
C THR A 586 20.49 -33.51 -13.86
N LEU A 587 21.36 -32.71 -14.48
CA LEU A 587 22.45 -33.09 -15.38
C LEU A 587 23.20 -34.32 -14.79
N LEU A 588 23.67 -35.36 -15.49
CA LEU A 588 23.87 -35.72 -16.92
C LEU A 588 24.23 -37.26 -16.94
N PRO A 589 24.68 -37.97 -18.02
CA PRO A 589 24.76 -37.72 -19.48
C PRO A 589 24.32 -38.93 -20.40
N PHE A 590 24.53 -38.77 -21.74
CA PHE A 590 24.91 -39.82 -22.73
C PHE A 590 23.88 -40.87 -23.24
N PRO A 591 23.96 -41.32 -24.52
CA PRO A 591 23.31 -40.64 -25.67
C PRO A 591 22.39 -41.57 -26.50
N VAL A 592 21.78 -41.05 -27.59
CA VAL A 592 21.94 -41.54 -28.99
C VAL A 592 21.03 -40.76 -29.96
N LEU A 593 21.60 -40.54 -31.15
CA LEU A 593 21.15 -39.96 -32.42
C LEU A 593 19.63 -39.84 -32.74
N LEU A 594 19.15 -38.74 -33.37
CA LEU A 594 19.36 -38.28 -34.78
C LEU A 594 18.57 -39.12 -35.81
N LEU A 595 17.53 -38.51 -36.43
CA LEU A 595 16.95 -38.74 -37.78
C LEU A 595 15.60 -37.96 -37.86
N LEU A 596 15.60 -36.72 -38.38
CA LEU A 596 15.26 -36.38 -39.77
C LEU A 596 13.79 -36.73 -40.14
N SER A 597 12.83 -35.82 -40.40
CA SER A 597 12.78 -34.53 -41.15
C SER A 597 12.36 -34.56 -42.65
N PRO A 598 12.39 -35.66 -43.45
CA PRO A 598 12.09 -35.58 -44.88
C PRO A 598 10.75 -36.21 -45.34
N VAL A 599 9.98 -36.86 -44.44
CA VAL A 599 8.73 -37.55 -44.83
C VAL A 599 7.56 -36.58 -45.10
N LEU A 600 7.66 -35.33 -44.62
CA LEU A 600 6.55 -34.36 -44.60
C LEU A 600 6.18 -33.79 -46.00
N LEU A 601 7.06 -33.89 -47.00
CA LEU A 601 6.91 -33.11 -48.25
C LEU A 601 6.31 -33.87 -49.45
N LEU A 602 6.16 -35.20 -49.38
CA LEU A 602 5.83 -36.04 -50.55
C LEU A 602 4.37 -36.50 -50.66
N LEU A 603 3.49 -36.15 -49.71
CA LEU A 603 2.11 -36.68 -49.65
C LEU A 603 0.98 -35.65 -49.84
N LEU A 604 1.28 -34.37 -50.07
CA LEU A 604 0.25 -33.31 -50.17
C LEU A 604 -0.25 -32.96 -51.58
N LEU A 605 0.28 -33.57 -52.63
CA LEU A 605 -0.06 -33.22 -54.02
C LEU A 605 -1.29 -33.92 -54.65
N PRO A 606 -1.68 -35.17 -54.30
CA PRO A 606 -2.82 -35.85 -54.95
C PRO A 606 -4.17 -35.72 -54.21
N LEU A 607 -4.35 -34.69 -53.36
CA LEU A 607 -5.59 -34.44 -52.59
C LEU A 607 -6.24 -33.08 -52.88
N TYR A 608 -5.59 -32.23 -53.67
CA TYR A 608 -5.98 -30.82 -53.87
C TYR A 608 -7.13 -30.63 -54.87
N GLN A 609 -7.18 -31.43 -55.95
CA GLN A 609 -8.09 -31.21 -57.10
C GLN A 609 -9.53 -31.69 -56.83
N LEU A 610 -10.20 -31.04 -55.88
CA LEU A 610 -11.62 -31.14 -55.49
C LEU A 610 -12.06 -32.52 -54.96
N PHE A 611 -11.95 -33.56 -55.79
CA PHE A 611 -12.55 -34.86 -55.54
C PHE A 611 -11.89 -35.60 -54.36
N ARG A 612 -12.64 -36.28 -53.50
CA ARG A 612 -14.10 -36.49 -53.48
C ARG A 612 -14.84 -35.59 -52.46
N HIS A 613 -14.19 -34.51 -52.00
CA HIS A 613 -14.58 -33.60 -50.90
C HIS A 613 -15.63 -34.16 -49.92
N HIS A 614 -15.23 -35.17 -49.14
CA HIS A 614 -16.04 -35.71 -48.06
C HIS A 614 -15.81 -34.87 -46.79
N PRO A 615 -16.75 -34.00 -46.35
CA PRO A 615 -16.65 -33.39 -45.03
C PRO A 615 -16.63 -34.49 -43.98
N ARG A 616 -15.60 -34.48 -43.13
CA ARG A 616 -15.18 -35.54 -42.20
C ARG A 616 -16.30 -36.52 -41.81
N ARG A 617 -16.24 -37.77 -42.29
CA ARG A 617 -16.89 -38.87 -41.58
C ARG A 617 -16.21 -38.93 -40.20
N LEU A 618 -16.94 -38.67 -39.13
CA LEU A 618 -16.45 -38.95 -37.78
C LEU A 618 -16.47 -40.47 -37.59
N GLY A 619 -15.38 -41.13 -37.99
CA GLY A 619 -15.20 -42.57 -37.82
C GLY A 619 -15.31 -42.97 -36.35
N HIS A 620 -15.85 -44.17 -36.11
CA HIS A 620 -16.33 -44.66 -34.80
C HIS A 620 -17.58 -43.96 -34.23
N LEU A 621 -18.06 -42.85 -34.80
CA LEU A 621 -19.44 -42.37 -34.56
C LEU A 621 -20.42 -42.98 -35.59
N PRO A 622 -21.59 -43.47 -35.15
CA PRO A 622 -22.70 -43.83 -36.03
C PRO A 622 -23.14 -42.66 -36.94
N THR A 623 -23.55 -42.99 -38.18
CA THR A 623 -24.01 -42.00 -39.18
C THR A 623 -25.14 -42.54 -40.06
N PRO A 624 -26.18 -41.75 -40.37
CA PRO A 624 -27.17 -42.12 -41.37
C PRO A 624 -26.61 -41.92 -42.80
N ARG A 625 -27.39 -42.31 -43.83
CA ARG A 625 -26.98 -42.14 -45.23
C ARG A 625 -26.99 -40.66 -45.62
N ARG A 626 -25.81 -40.08 -45.88
CA ARG A 626 -25.61 -38.72 -46.38
C ARG A 626 -25.98 -38.62 -47.86
N LEU A 627 -26.90 -37.73 -48.23
CA LEU A 627 -27.14 -37.40 -49.65
C LEU A 627 -26.04 -36.48 -50.21
N PRO A 628 -25.77 -36.50 -51.53
CA PRO A 628 -24.86 -35.55 -52.16
C PRO A 628 -25.30 -34.10 -51.92
N ILE A 629 -24.32 -33.19 -51.79
CA ILE A 629 -24.50 -31.73 -51.67
C ILE A 629 -25.26 -31.28 -50.39
N ILE A 630 -26.55 -31.60 -50.24
CA ILE A 630 -27.41 -31.18 -49.12
C ILE A 630 -27.14 -31.93 -47.80
N GLY A 631 -26.45 -33.06 -47.87
CA GLY A 631 -26.09 -33.88 -46.71
C GLY A 631 -27.31 -34.54 -46.06
N HIS A 632 -27.61 -34.15 -44.83
CA HIS A 632 -28.61 -34.76 -43.95
C HIS A 632 -29.77 -33.81 -43.60
N LEU A 633 -29.84 -32.61 -44.20
CA LEU A 633 -30.90 -31.62 -43.94
C LEU A 633 -32.31 -32.17 -44.17
N HIS A 634 -32.48 -33.09 -45.11
CA HIS A 634 -33.74 -33.78 -45.43
C HIS A 634 -34.32 -34.63 -44.28
N LEU A 635 -33.56 -34.87 -43.21
CA LEU A 635 -34.01 -35.59 -42.01
C LEU A 635 -34.55 -34.63 -40.92
N LEU A 636 -34.48 -33.32 -41.13
CA LEU A 636 -34.88 -32.30 -40.17
C LEU A 636 -36.29 -31.75 -40.47
N THR A 637 -37.07 -31.58 -39.42
CA THR A 637 -38.41 -30.97 -39.42
C THR A 637 -38.35 -29.53 -38.92
N SER A 638 -39.46 -28.80 -38.95
CA SER A 638 -39.63 -27.44 -38.41
C SER A 638 -39.28 -27.30 -36.92
N LEU A 639 -39.15 -28.41 -36.19
CA LEU A 639 -38.64 -28.46 -34.82
C LEU A 639 -37.36 -29.34 -34.78
N PRO A 640 -36.17 -28.82 -35.17
CA PRO A 640 -34.97 -29.63 -35.42
C PRO A 640 -34.54 -30.51 -34.24
N HIS A 641 -34.76 -30.04 -33.01
CA HIS A 641 -34.48 -30.80 -31.78
C HIS A 641 -35.26 -32.12 -31.69
N GLN A 642 -36.50 -32.17 -32.22
CA GLN A 642 -37.28 -33.42 -32.26
C GLN A 642 -36.73 -34.40 -33.30
N SER A 643 -36.25 -33.90 -34.44
CA SER A 643 -35.59 -34.75 -35.45
C SER A 643 -34.29 -35.36 -34.92
N PHE A 644 -33.46 -34.58 -34.21
CA PHE A 644 -32.25 -35.10 -33.57
C PHE A 644 -32.56 -36.20 -32.53
N TYR A 645 -33.60 -36.01 -31.71
CA TYR A 645 -34.04 -37.03 -30.75
C TYR A 645 -34.44 -38.34 -31.44
N ARG A 646 -35.29 -38.30 -32.49
CA ARG A 646 -35.72 -39.50 -33.23
C ARG A 646 -34.54 -40.25 -33.88
N LEU A 647 -33.53 -39.52 -34.37
CA LEU A 647 -32.32 -40.13 -34.94
C LEU A 647 -31.44 -40.78 -33.86
N SER A 648 -31.32 -40.17 -32.68
CA SER A 648 -30.53 -40.71 -31.56
C SER A 648 -31.06 -42.08 -31.07
N GLN A 649 -32.37 -42.31 -31.14
CA GLN A 649 -32.97 -43.60 -30.76
C GLN A 649 -32.54 -44.77 -31.69
N ARG A 650 -32.06 -44.48 -32.90
CA ARG A 650 -31.62 -45.47 -33.89
C ARG A 650 -30.09 -45.56 -34.04
N LEU A 651 -29.41 -44.45 -33.77
CA LEU A 651 -27.96 -44.32 -33.98
C LEU A 651 -27.16 -44.23 -32.67
N GLY A 652 -27.82 -44.18 -31.52
CA GLY A 652 -27.18 -44.04 -30.21
C GLY A 652 -26.96 -42.59 -29.78
N PRO A 653 -26.30 -42.38 -28.62
CA PRO A 653 -26.26 -41.09 -27.94
C PRO A 653 -25.37 -40.04 -28.60
N ILE A 654 -24.39 -40.45 -29.40
CA ILE A 654 -23.55 -39.54 -30.18
C ILE A 654 -23.50 -40.08 -31.61
N PHE A 655 -23.90 -39.25 -32.57
CA PHE A 655 -23.87 -39.60 -34.00
C PHE A 655 -23.50 -38.35 -34.81
N SER A 656 -22.99 -38.52 -36.03
CA SER A 656 -22.66 -37.36 -36.88
C SER A 656 -23.61 -37.18 -38.05
N LEU A 657 -23.90 -35.91 -38.34
CA LEU A 657 -24.64 -35.43 -39.47
C LEU A 657 -23.76 -34.48 -40.29
N SER A 658 -24.32 -33.96 -41.37
CA SER A 658 -23.68 -32.97 -42.22
C SER A 658 -24.79 -32.12 -42.81
N LEU A 659 -24.77 -30.83 -42.49
CA LEU A 659 -25.80 -29.87 -42.88
C LEU A 659 -25.21 -29.06 -44.05
N GLY A 660 -25.58 -29.43 -45.28
CA GLY A 660 -24.86 -28.98 -46.47
C GLY A 660 -23.42 -29.49 -46.49
N SER A 661 -22.46 -28.60 -46.75
CA SER A 661 -21.01 -28.90 -46.73
C SER A 661 -20.42 -29.02 -45.32
N ILE A 662 -21.12 -28.55 -44.28
CA ILE A 662 -20.63 -28.56 -42.91
C ILE A 662 -20.77 -29.98 -42.33
N PRO A 663 -19.74 -30.56 -41.66
CA PRO A 663 -19.90 -31.72 -40.79
C PRO A 663 -20.35 -31.26 -39.39
N CYS A 664 -21.35 -31.93 -38.80
CA CYS A 664 -21.90 -31.59 -37.49
C CYS A 664 -21.96 -32.83 -36.59
N ILE A 665 -21.45 -32.75 -35.36
CA ILE A 665 -21.71 -33.76 -34.35
C ILE A 665 -23.09 -33.48 -33.76
N ILE A 666 -23.92 -34.52 -33.59
CA ILE A 666 -25.12 -34.47 -32.77
C ILE A 666 -24.88 -35.30 -31.52
N ALA A 667 -24.92 -34.62 -30.37
CA ALA A 667 -24.99 -35.26 -29.07
C ALA A 667 -26.46 -35.25 -28.61
N CYS A 668 -26.91 -36.38 -28.09
CA CYS A 668 -28.18 -36.55 -27.40
C CYS A 668 -27.96 -37.30 -26.10
N PHE A 669 -28.92 -37.17 -25.18
CA PHE A 669 -28.83 -37.67 -23.82
C PHE A 669 -27.67 -37.07 -23.00
N ALA A 670 -27.70 -37.27 -21.69
CA ALA A 670 -26.77 -36.66 -20.75
C ALA A 670 -25.33 -37.17 -20.89
N SER A 671 -25.13 -38.40 -21.37
CA SER A 671 -23.80 -38.96 -21.66
C SER A 671 -23.11 -38.21 -22.79
N GLY A 672 -23.74 -38.13 -23.97
CA GLY A 672 -23.19 -37.41 -25.11
C GLY A 672 -23.00 -35.91 -24.85
N ALA A 673 -23.94 -35.25 -24.17
CA ALA A 673 -23.79 -33.84 -23.82
C ALA A 673 -22.64 -33.60 -22.82
N ARG A 674 -22.43 -34.51 -21.85
CA ARG A 674 -21.29 -34.48 -20.92
C ARG A 674 -19.96 -34.72 -21.65
N GLU A 675 -19.94 -35.56 -22.67
CA GLU A 675 -18.79 -35.78 -23.55
C GLU A 675 -18.26 -34.45 -24.08
N PHE A 676 -19.10 -33.65 -24.76
CA PHE A 676 -18.64 -32.43 -25.44
C PHE A 676 -18.59 -31.18 -24.55
N LEU A 677 -19.55 -30.97 -23.66
CA LEU A 677 -19.67 -29.72 -22.86
C LEU A 677 -19.01 -29.83 -21.47
N LYS A 678 -18.38 -30.96 -21.15
CA LYS A 678 -17.73 -31.18 -19.85
C LYS A 678 -16.39 -31.90 -19.96
N THR A 679 -16.30 -32.86 -20.87
CA THR A 679 -15.09 -33.65 -21.10
C THR A 679 -14.22 -33.04 -22.21
N HIS A 680 -14.82 -32.30 -23.15
CA HIS A 680 -14.14 -31.64 -24.29
C HIS A 680 -14.58 -30.18 -24.53
N ASP A 681 -15.04 -29.44 -23.50
CA ASP A 681 -15.64 -28.09 -23.66
C ASP A 681 -14.65 -27.10 -24.31
N SER A 682 -13.37 -27.21 -23.95
CA SER A 682 -12.25 -26.46 -24.54
C SER A 682 -12.06 -26.67 -26.05
N SER A 683 -12.63 -27.75 -26.62
CA SER A 683 -12.57 -28.06 -28.04
C SER A 683 -13.75 -27.51 -28.84
N PHE A 684 -14.84 -27.12 -28.18
CA PHE A 684 -16.04 -26.50 -28.80
C PHE A 684 -16.47 -25.18 -28.13
N PRO A 685 -15.56 -24.25 -27.77
CA PRO A 685 -15.91 -23.10 -26.94
C PRO A 685 -16.52 -21.92 -27.71
N ASN A 686 -16.39 -21.91 -29.05
CA ASN A 686 -16.81 -20.83 -29.93
C ASN A 686 -18.22 -21.07 -30.50
N ARG A 687 -19.03 -20.00 -30.58
CA ARG A 687 -20.35 -20.04 -31.22
C ARG A 687 -20.24 -19.81 -32.73
N PRO A 688 -21.11 -20.43 -33.57
CA PRO A 688 -21.13 -20.16 -35.01
C PRO A 688 -21.44 -18.68 -35.30
N PHE A 689 -20.72 -18.09 -36.26
CA PHE A 689 -20.76 -16.65 -36.54
C PHE A 689 -21.64 -16.31 -37.75
N THR A 690 -22.29 -15.14 -37.77
CA THR A 690 -23.13 -14.69 -38.92
C THR A 690 -23.00 -13.18 -39.16
N LYS A 691 -23.27 -12.75 -40.41
CA LYS A 691 -23.27 -11.34 -40.82
C LYS A 691 -24.37 -10.49 -40.16
N ALA A 692 -25.38 -11.12 -39.54
CA ALA A 692 -26.38 -10.43 -38.72
C ALA A 692 -25.92 -10.26 -37.27
N VAL A 693 -25.35 -11.31 -36.68
CA VAL A 693 -24.77 -11.28 -35.32
C VAL A 693 -23.66 -10.23 -35.23
N SER A 694 -22.81 -10.10 -36.26
CA SER A 694 -21.75 -9.09 -36.28
C SER A 694 -22.26 -7.64 -36.19
N ILE A 695 -23.46 -7.36 -36.73
CA ILE A 695 -24.08 -6.03 -36.67
C ILE A 695 -24.66 -5.79 -35.27
N LEU A 696 -25.50 -6.72 -34.80
CA LEU A 696 -26.25 -6.62 -33.54
C LEU A 696 -25.39 -6.80 -32.26
N THR A 697 -24.06 -6.74 -32.40
CA THR A 697 -23.09 -6.93 -31.30
C THR A 697 -21.87 -6.00 -31.41
N TYR A 698 -21.92 -4.97 -32.26
CA TYR A 698 -20.81 -4.06 -32.55
C TYR A 698 -19.51 -4.83 -32.87
N SER A 699 -19.55 -5.62 -33.95
CA SER A 699 -18.43 -6.47 -34.40
C SER A 699 -17.92 -7.45 -33.34
N SER A 700 -18.83 -8.09 -32.60
CA SER A 700 -18.53 -9.11 -31.56
C SER A 700 -17.87 -8.55 -30.28
N SER A 701 -18.07 -7.27 -29.97
CA SER A 701 -17.54 -6.63 -28.75
C SER A 701 -18.43 -6.81 -27.51
N ASN A 702 -19.37 -7.78 -27.51
CA ASN A 702 -20.18 -8.13 -26.35
C ASN A 702 -20.05 -9.61 -25.95
N PHE A 703 -20.36 -9.90 -24.67
CA PHE A 703 -20.14 -11.23 -24.08
C PHE A 703 -20.77 -12.38 -24.89
N SER A 704 -22.03 -12.23 -25.30
CA SER A 704 -22.83 -13.35 -25.81
C SER A 704 -22.30 -13.98 -27.10
N PHE A 705 -21.59 -13.21 -27.93
CA PHE A 705 -21.10 -13.65 -29.25
C PHE A 705 -19.62 -13.31 -29.53
N ALA A 706 -18.88 -12.72 -28.58
CA ALA A 706 -17.43 -12.64 -28.70
C ALA A 706 -16.80 -14.04 -28.84
N PRO A 707 -15.75 -14.22 -29.67
CA PRO A 707 -14.99 -15.47 -29.71
C PRO A 707 -14.30 -15.73 -28.37
N TYR A 708 -14.24 -17.01 -27.99
CA TYR A 708 -13.62 -17.49 -26.76
C TYR A 708 -12.14 -17.11 -26.69
N GLY A 709 -11.71 -16.65 -25.52
CA GLY A 709 -10.39 -16.08 -25.28
C GLY A 709 -10.44 -15.08 -24.13
N SER A 710 -9.44 -14.20 -24.04
CA SER A 710 -9.34 -13.18 -22.99
C SER A 710 -10.60 -12.34 -22.85
N PHE A 711 -11.10 -11.76 -23.95
CA PHE A 711 -12.24 -10.84 -23.94
C PHE A 711 -13.57 -11.54 -23.55
N TRP A 712 -13.83 -12.76 -24.04
CA TRP A 712 -15.02 -13.53 -23.67
C TRP A 712 -14.95 -14.02 -22.22
N CYS A 713 -13.82 -14.59 -21.78
CA CYS A 713 -13.68 -15.06 -20.40
C CYS A 713 -13.76 -13.91 -19.39
N PHE A 714 -13.23 -12.73 -19.75
CA PHE A 714 -13.36 -11.51 -18.96
C PHE A 714 -14.82 -11.05 -18.87
N THR A 715 -15.48 -10.81 -20.00
CA THR A 715 -16.87 -10.31 -20.01
C THR A 715 -17.87 -11.35 -19.46
N LYS A 716 -17.63 -12.66 -19.63
CA LYS A 716 -18.40 -13.74 -18.99
C LYS A 716 -18.30 -13.68 -17.48
N ARG A 717 -17.10 -13.59 -16.92
CA ARG A 717 -16.91 -13.48 -15.46
C ARG A 717 -17.52 -12.19 -14.93
N LEU A 718 -17.38 -11.08 -15.64
CA LEU A 718 -18.00 -9.81 -15.27
C LEU A 718 -19.52 -9.97 -15.12
N TYR A 719 -20.24 -10.43 -16.16
CA TYR A 719 -21.68 -10.61 -16.04
C TYR A 719 -22.08 -11.68 -15.01
N MET A 720 -21.45 -12.87 -15.04
CA MET A 720 -21.87 -14.00 -14.21
C MET A 720 -21.50 -13.89 -12.72
N PHE A 721 -20.47 -13.10 -12.36
CA PHE A 721 -20.07 -12.91 -10.97
C PHE A 721 -20.37 -11.51 -10.40
N GLU A 722 -20.19 -10.42 -11.16
CA GLU A 722 -20.49 -9.08 -10.65
C GLU A 722 -22.00 -8.77 -10.70
N LEU A 723 -22.66 -8.99 -11.84
CA LEU A 723 -24.08 -8.65 -12.01
C LEU A 723 -25.03 -9.77 -11.53
N PHE A 724 -24.76 -11.01 -11.94
CA PHE A 724 -25.69 -12.14 -11.80
C PHE A 724 -25.26 -13.22 -10.80
N SER A 725 -24.28 -12.96 -9.92
CA SER A 725 -24.02 -13.89 -8.82
C SER A 725 -25.17 -13.85 -7.80
N SER A 726 -25.36 -14.98 -7.10
CA SER A 726 -26.35 -15.09 -6.03
C SER A 726 -26.19 -14.00 -4.97
N ARG A 727 -24.96 -13.52 -4.70
CA ARG A 727 -24.74 -12.45 -3.71
C ARG A 727 -25.17 -11.08 -4.21
N THR A 728 -24.87 -10.69 -5.45
CA THR A 728 -25.36 -9.42 -6.01
C THR A 728 -26.88 -9.42 -6.10
N LEU A 729 -27.47 -10.52 -6.57
CA LEU A 729 -28.91 -10.70 -6.62
C LEU A 729 -29.55 -10.63 -5.22
N GLU A 730 -28.91 -11.22 -4.19
CA GLU A 730 -29.35 -11.11 -2.78
C GLU A 730 -29.14 -9.72 -2.17
N GLN A 731 -28.06 -9.01 -2.49
CA GLN A 731 -27.86 -7.61 -2.07
C GLN A 731 -28.95 -6.70 -2.66
N PHE A 732 -29.49 -7.04 -3.83
CA PHE A 732 -30.69 -6.44 -4.40
C PHE A 732 -32.00 -7.15 -4.01
N ARG A 733 -32.00 -8.13 -3.09
CA ARG A 733 -33.23 -8.75 -2.56
C ARG A 733 -34.19 -7.74 -1.92
N PRO A 734 -33.76 -6.65 -1.24
CA PRO A 734 -34.69 -5.64 -0.73
C PRO A 734 -35.44 -4.94 -1.86
N ILE A 735 -34.74 -4.49 -2.91
CA ILE A 735 -35.36 -3.87 -4.09
C ILE A 735 -36.27 -4.88 -4.82
N ARG A 736 -35.84 -6.14 -4.98
CA ARG A 736 -36.69 -7.21 -5.54
C ARG A 736 -37.90 -7.51 -4.67
N ARG A 737 -37.80 -7.45 -3.34
CA ARG A 737 -38.93 -7.65 -2.41
C ARG A 737 -39.86 -6.44 -2.37
N GLU A 738 -39.34 -5.23 -2.55
CA GLU A 738 -40.13 -3.99 -2.62
C GLU A 738 -40.92 -3.93 -3.93
N GLU A 739 -40.28 -4.16 -5.08
CA GLU A 739 -40.97 -4.25 -6.39
C GLU A 739 -41.98 -5.40 -6.40
N LEU A 740 -41.64 -6.56 -5.79
CA LEU A 740 -42.58 -7.68 -5.64
C LEU A 740 -43.73 -7.36 -4.68
N ARG A 741 -43.49 -6.59 -3.61
CA ARG A 741 -44.53 -6.17 -2.67
C ARG A 741 -45.46 -5.16 -3.30
N GLN A 742 -44.94 -4.17 -4.03
CA GLN A 742 -45.73 -3.22 -4.80
C GLN A 742 -46.58 -3.94 -5.86
N MET A 743 -46.01 -4.91 -6.59
CA MET A 743 -46.80 -5.77 -7.50
C MET A 743 -47.90 -6.54 -6.76
N LEU A 744 -47.62 -7.13 -5.59
CA LEU A 744 -48.61 -7.88 -4.82
C LEU A 744 -49.71 -6.98 -4.23
N GLU A 745 -49.38 -5.76 -3.83
CA GLU A 745 -50.35 -4.75 -3.35
C GLU A 745 -51.21 -4.22 -4.52
N GLU A 746 -50.63 -3.96 -5.70
CA GLU A 746 -51.38 -3.68 -6.95
C GLU A 746 -52.31 -4.85 -7.31
N PHE A 747 -51.85 -6.10 -7.21
CA PHE A 747 -52.67 -7.29 -7.50
C PHE A 747 -53.79 -7.47 -6.47
N HIS A 748 -53.57 -7.14 -5.19
CA HIS A 748 -54.63 -7.15 -4.18
C HIS A 748 -55.66 -6.02 -4.36
N GLY A 749 -55.27 -4.88 -4.93
CA GLY A 749 -56.21 -3.85 -5.39
C GLY A 749 -57.08 -4.38 -6.53
N LYS A 750 -56.45 -4.79 -7.63
CA LYS A 750 -57.15 -5.31 -8.83
C LYS A 750 -58.02 -6.54 -8.56
N ALA A 751 -57.62 -7.40 -7.62
CA ALA A 751 -58.43 -8.55 -7.20
C ALA A 751 -59.70 -8.17 -6.42
N ARG A 752 -59.72 -7.03 -5.72
CA ARG A 752 -60.95 -6.50 -5.08
C ARG A 752 -61.91 -5.89 -6.09
N GLU A 753 -61.38 -5.41 -7.22
CA GLU A 753 -62.12 -4.83 -8.35
C GLU A 753 -62.47 -5.88 -9.42
N VAL A 754 -62.03 -7.14 -9.22
CA VAL A 754 -62.30 -8.32 -10.09
C VAL A 754 -61.76 -8.15 -11.52
N GLU A 755 -60.61 -7.47 -11.67
CA GLU A 755 -59.94 -7.30 -12.96
C GLU A 755 -59.09 -8.52 -13.39
N ILE A 756 -59.01 -8.77 -14.69
CA ILE A 756 -58.18 -9.82 -15.31
C ILE A 756 -56.76 -9.29 -15.56
N VAL A 757 -55.73 -10.05 -15.14
CA VAL A 757 -54.32 -9.61 -15.18
C VAL A 757 -53.45 -10.55 -16.03
N ASP A 758 -52.62 -9.98 -16.92
CA ASP A 758 -51.56 -10.71 -17.64
C ASP A 758 -50.28 -10.80 -16.79
N ILE A 759 -50.05 -11.99 -16.24
CA ILE A 759 -48.90 -12.30 -15.38
C ILE A 759 -47.57 -12.21 -16.14
N GLY A 760 -47.54 -12.50 -17.44
CA GLY A 760 -46.31 -12.51 -18.24
C GLY A 760 -45.76 -11.10 -18.49
N ALA A 761 -46.65 -10.16 -18.81
CA ALA A 761 -46.32 -8.75 -18.96
C ALA A 761 -45.79 -8.15 -17.65
N GLU A 762 -46.45 -8.44 -16.53
CA GLU A 762 -46.12 -7.89 -15.21
C GLU A 762 -44.79 -8.42 -14.65
N MET A 763 -44.52 -9.72 -14.79
CA MET A 763 -43.21 -10.30 -14.46
C MET A 763 -42.08 -9.68 -15.29
N THR A 764 -42.35 -9.30 -16.53
CA THR A 764 -41.38 -8.62 -17.40
C THR A 764 -41.15 -7.17 -16.96
N ARG A 765 -42.22 -6.43 -16.61
CA ARG A 765 -42.14 -5.06 -16.05
C ARG A 765 -41.28 -5.01 -14.79
N MET A 766 -41.54 -5.89 -13.82
CA MET A 766 -40.73 -6.01 -12.61
C MET A 766 -39.27 -6.37 -12.92
N THR A 767 -39.03 -7.34 -13.81
CA THR A 767 -37.66 -7.74 -14.16
C THR A 767 -36.87 -6.59 -14.79
N ASN A 768 -37.51 -5.76 -15.61
CA ASN A 768 -36.90 -4.56 -16.20
C ASN A 768 -36.68 -3.44 -15.17
N ASN A 769 -37.60 -3.20 -14.24
CA ASN A 769 -37.40 -2.23 -13.15
C ASN A 769 -36.26 -2.65 -12.21
N VAL A 770 -36.23 -3.93 -11.83
CA VAL A 770 -35.15 -4.51 -11.01
C VAL A 770 -33.81 -4.40 -11.73
N THR A 771 -33.72 -4.81 -13.00
CA THR A 771 -32.44 -4.78 -13.74
C THR A 771 -31.98 -3.37 -14.08
N SER A 772 -32.88 -2.42 -14.36
CA SER A 772 -32.53 -1.01 -14.57
C SER A 772 -32.10 -0.32 -13.27
N ARG A 773 -32.79 -0.53 -12.15
CA ARG A 773 -32.35 -0.05 -10.81
C ARG A 773 -31.03 -0.69 -10.39
N MET A 774 -30.79 -1.97 -10.72
CA MET A 774 -29.48 -2.62 -10.56
C MET A 774 -28.41 -2.02 -11.47
N ALA A 775 -28.73 -1.66 -12.72
CA ALA A 775 -27.75 -1.10 -13.66
C ALA A 775 -27.40 0.37 -13.38
N VAL A 776 -28.33 1.15 -12.83
CA VAL A 776 -28.14 2.56 -12.46
C VAL A 776 -27.34 2.72 -11.14
N SER A 777 -27.04 1.63 -10.41
CA SER A 777 -26.48 1.71 -9.06
C SER A 777 -25.49 0.56 -8.73
N ARG A 778 -24.34 0.47 -9.42
CA ARG A 778 -23.42 -0.68 -9.26
C ARG A 778 -21.95 -0.48 -9.64
#